data_AF-A0A928B4Y3-F1
#
_entry.id   AF-A0A928B4Y3-F1
#
_cell.length_a   1.000
_cell.length_b   1.000
_cell.length_c   1.000
_cell.angle_alpha   90.00
_cell.angle_beta   90.00
_cell.angle_gamma   90.00
#
_symmetry.space_group_name_H-M   'P 1'
#
loop_
_entity.id
_entity.type
_entity.pdbx_description
1 polymer ?
#
loop_
_entity_poly.entity_id
_entity_poly.type
_entity_poly.pdbx_seq_one_letter_code
_entity_poly.pdbx_strand_id
1 'polypeptide(L)'
;MKKLFVVALAAFALISCAKDEAVDVAKSDVIGFTTSIGRGTRATITTENLQMVQIFANHNDEDTFMYNVHLTPSTDEEGTIKWIYNPVQYWPNSGEVDFYAIGAPSYNNGHWAGSVGVDTKRNKTNTGKKSGMMNFIHLDNDGDGEFKGVSDHTYAVNMGEKKKDTPVQMFLRHMMSQLVFQFRNTNPGLKVYVEDMRIVNLVNGGFYALPVETTSKDNASARGQWSVGQAFTVRGTTYTPSPVTYGVDINATSDNWIELPGDGTLIPYTDVMGASQVTDITGATYAEDGYVNVVPQTVIPWDCENDITNENGGAYFLIKAKMMHNQSCVWPRMPEGQAGADAGTDWVAVPFKFSDKTTTLEEGKRYVITFVFGEGGGFIPPTDDVKPGEPVLMPVEFSIEVEEYEREDFEYPLGEPTDMPEPTEDGVCTLTIPLRSNTYVTPLNPNSKSVPACAGSIIRNDSRRDDDSEMIVNGWKKSFVESDPHQLSMFFYAPGTGRLDMELVVSSSAGDAVLDIEVGGKSNRVEVAASGEEKTYVVGYYDIAQSGYVRVNVRPVSTTADCYPNIKAFRVGNKAINYAREKGDTYNEVIFADEEDRNIYEPHFIRRGPTSSFWWEDVPADAEYFYSEICVPEGNDIQGTYYVALQGDLFYMGLQPQASADKRCLLFSVWDGDTANGKFTTLVNRNSTVTSERYTHEGCGQQSSMRYNWQTNRTYAFLARVRPEIVDGKATGASIYTGYFRGDEGWMFIAEMRRDGVTKYVEKTCAFNENYNPELGWIPRTVKYPATWAYSNGEWHECLTARFYGDKVAQYWIRRDLCGGLDENGCLYLRSPGYIDQRTSLQARFTRKPTGVAPDIDFAALEQMAAKKYF
;
A
#
# COMPACT_ATOMS: atom_id res chain seq x y z
N MET A 1 0.59 55.06 -52.87
CA MET A 1 -0.88 55.11 -52.73
C MET A 1 -1.29 53.89 -51.91
N LYS A 2 -1.98 53.91 -50.77
CA LYS A 2 -2.63 54.91 -49.93
C LYS A 2 -2.42 54.48 -48.47
N LYS A 3 -2.28 55.47 -47.58
CA LYS A 3 -2.30 55.32 -46.12
C LYS A 3 -3.70 54.92 -45.64
N LEU A 4 -3.79 54.15 -44.56
CA LEU A 4 -4.72 54.45 -43.47
C LEU A 4 -4.09 54.05 -42.12
N PHE A 5 -3.97 55.05 -41.24
CA PHE A 5 -3.65 54.97 -39.81
C PHE A 5 -4.92 54.62 -39.02
N VAL A 6 -4.80 53.98 -37.84
CA VAL A 6 -5.11 54.49 -36.48
C VAL A 6 -4.73 53.41 -35.43
N VAL A 7 -4.46 53.87 -34.21
CA VAL A 7 -3.60 53.37 -33.12
C VAL A 7 -4.41 52.87 -31.89
N ALA A 8 -3.77 52.02 -31.06
CA ALA A 8 -4.04 51.65 -29.65
C ALA A 8 -5.18 50.62 -29.39
N LEU A 9 -5.03 49.62 -28.52
CA LEU A 9 -4.49 49.63 -27.16
C LEU A 9 -3.71 48.34 -26.80
N ALA A 10 -2.72 48.46 -25.92
CA ALA A 10 -1.97 47.37 -25.33
C ALA A 10 -2.80 46.57 -24.31
N ALA A 11 -2.74 45.25 -24.39
CA ALA A 11 -2.87 44.35 -23.26
C ALA A 11 -1.56 43.54 -23.19
N PHE A 12 -0.77 43.77 -22.12
CA PHE A 12 0.38 42.96 -21.79
C PHE A 12 -0.11 41.56 -21.42
N ALA A 13 -0.22 40.66 -22.40
CA ALA A 13 -0.13 39.24 -22.14
C ALA A 13 1.36 38.97 -21.84
N LEU A 14 1.69 38.82 -20.56
CA LEU A 14 2.97 38.30 -20.12
C LEU A 14 3.10 36.86 -20.64
N ILE A 15 3.60 36.73 -21.86
CA ILE A 15 4.30 35.54 -22.32
C ILE A 15 5.60 35.52 -21.51
N SER A 16 5.54 34.91 -20.33
CA SER A 16 6.73 34.49 -19.61
C SER A 16 7.15 33.15 -20.20
N CYS A 17 7.97 33.22 -21.24
CA CYS A 17 9.01 32.22 -21.45
C CYS A 17 9.85 32.20 -20.17
N ALA A 18 9.48 31.33 -19.22
CA ALA A 18 10.42 30.85 -18.24
C ALA A 18 11.37 29.95 -19.01
N LYS A 19 12.59 30.48 -19.22
CA LYS A 19 13.74 29.71 -19.64
C LYS A 19 13.83 28.46 -18.76
N ASP A 20 13.93 27.31 -19.41
CA ASP A 20 14.73 26.20 -18.91
C ASP A 20 16.14 26.73 -18.63
N GLU A 21 16.42 27.09 -17.38
CA GLU A 21 17.77 27.12 -16.85
C GLU A 21 17.69 27.09 -15.31
N ALA A 22 18.32 26.05 -14.76
CA ALA A 22 18.26 25.55 -13.39
C ALA A 22 16.92 24.86 -13.06
N VAL A 23 16.81 23.55 -13.24
CA VAL A 23 17.69 22.54 -12.66
C VAL A 23 17.83 21.34 -13.59
N ASP A 24 18.98 21.23 -14.26
CA ASP A 24 19.56 19.95 -14.69
C ASP A 24 19.91 19.11 -13.42
N VAL A 25 18.90 18.74 -12.64
CA VAL A 25 19.03 17.56 -11.75
C VAL A 25 18.83 16.41 -12.70
N ALA A 26 19.97 16.04 -13.30
CA ALA A 26 20.33 14.68 -13.61
C ALA A 26 19.13 13.75 -13.86
N LYS A 27 18.71 13.64 -15.12
CA LYS A 27 18.07 12.42 -15.64
C LYS A 27 18.88 11.14 -15.26
N SER A 28 20.12 11.24 -14.77
CA SER A 28 21.02 10.14 -14.38
C SER A 28 20.79 9.53 -12.98
N ASP A 29 19.98 10.12 -12.10
CA ASP A 29 19.91 9.65 -10.70
C ASP A 29 18.69 8.78 -10.37
N VAL A 30 17.77 8.60 -11.32
CA VAL A 30 16.59 7.73 -11.18
C VAL A 30 17.02 6.25 -11.16
N ILE A 31 16.44 5.47 -10.26
CA ILE A 31 16.66 4.03 -10.20
C ILE A 31 15.84 3.37 -11.32
N GLY A 32 16.51 2.93 -12.38
CA GLY A 32 15.89 2.12 -13.43
C GLY A 32 15.85 0.63 -13.03
N PHE A 33 14.88 -0.11 -13.58
CA PHE A 33 14.77 -1.55 -13.39
C PHE A 33 14.64 -2.28 -14.72
N THR A 34 15.27 -3.43 -14.82
CA THR A 34 15.09 -4.40 -15.91
C THR A 34 14.83 -5.77 -15.29
N THR A 35 14.10 -6.64 -15.99
CA THR A 35 13.78 -7.98 -15.49
C THR A 35 14.18 -9.02 -16.52
N SER A 36 14.51 -10.22 -16.03
CA SER A 36 14.72 -11.40 -16.85
C SER A 36 14.24 -12.63 -16.09
N ILE A 37 13.41 -13.45 -16.74
CA ILE A 37 12.95 -14.77 -16.27
C ILE A 37 13.45 -15.82 -17.26
N GLY A 38 13.83 -17.00 -16.79
CA GLY A 38 14.21 -18.10 -17.67
C GLY A 38 13.08 -18.50 -18.62
N ARG A 39 13.38 -18.65 -19.92
CA ARG A 39 12.45 -19.21 -20.92
C ARG A 39 12.54 -20.73 -20.89
N GLY A 40 11.65 -21.40 -20.15
CA GLY A 40 11.23 -22.73 -20.60
C GLY A 40 10.33 -22.54 -21.82
N THR A 41 10.48 -23.36 -22.87
CA THR A 41 9.63 -23.32 -24.09
C THR A 41 8.11 -23.48 -23.83
N ARG A 42 7.72 -23.72 -22.56
CA ARG A 42 6.35 -23.92 -22.07
C ARG A 42 6.07 -23.24 -20.73
N ALA A 43 6.91 -22.30 -20.28
CA ALA A 43 6.73 -21.61 -19.00
C ALA A 43 5.50 -20.71 -19.01
N THR A 44 4.72 -20.74 -17.93
CA THR A 44 3.51 -19.94 -17.75
C THR A 44 3.80 -18.46 -17.64
N ILE A 45 4.86 -18.11 -16.91
CA ILE A 45 5.36 -16.74 -16.82
C ILE A 45 6.74 -16.68 -17.44
N THR A 46 6.89 -15.72 -18.32
CA THR A 46 8.10 -15.36 -19.02
C THR A 46 8.30 -13.86 -18.86
N THR A 47 9.46 -13.35 -19.25
CA THR A 47 9.69 -11.90 -19.29
C THR A 47 8.67 -11.16 -20.16
N GLU A 48 8.07 -11.83 -21.15
CA GLU A 48 7.17 -11.22 -22.15
C GLU A 48 5.71 -11.11 -21.70
N ASN A 49 5.28 -11.90 -20.70
CA ASN A 49 3.91 -11.89 -20.20
C ASN A 49 3.82 -11.52 -18.70
N LEU A 50 4.92 -11.00 -18.14
CA LEU A 50 4.97 -10.51 -16.77
C LEU A 50 4.22 -9.18 -16.66
N GLN A 51 3.05 -9.19 -16.04
CA GLN A 51 2.16 -8.02 -16.02
C GLN A 51 2.59 -6.93 -15.04
N MET A 52 3.38 -7.29 -14.02
CA MET A 52 3.74 -6.41 -12.92
C MET A 52 4.86 -7.00 -12.04
N VAL A 53 5.70 -6.13 -11.48
CA VAL A 53 6.68 -6.48 -10.45
C VAL A 53 6.59 -5.52 -9.26
N GLN A 54 6.44 -6.07 -8.05
CA GLN A 54 6.55 -5.34 -6.79
C GLN A 54 8.02 -5.23 -6.40
N ILE A 55 8.47 -4.02 -6.09
CA ILE A 55 9.80 -3.71 -5.61
C ILE A 55 9.73 -3.24 -4.16
N PHE A 56 10.58 -3.86 -3.36
CA PHE A 56 10.91 -3.42 -2.02
C PHE A 56 12.41 -3.17 -1.97
N ALA A 57 12.82 -2.22 -1.15
CA ALA A 57 14.23 -1.93 -0.98
C ALA A 57 14.53 -1.49 0.44
N ASN A 58 15.73 -1.83 0.93
CA ASN A 58 16.29 -1.33 2.18
C ASN A 58 17.57 -0.54 1.87
N HIS A 59 17.85 0.52 2.63
CA HIS A 59 19.10 1.30 2.49
C HIS A 59 19.94 1.19 3.76
N ASN A 60 21.23 0.89 3.61
CA ASN A 60 22.22 0.82 4.70
C ASN A 60 21.76 -0.01 5.91
N ASP A 61 21.13 -1.14 5.66
CA ASP A 61 20.71 -2.10 6.69
C ASP A 61 19.64 -1.63 7.70
N GLU A 62 19.17 -0.37 7.68
CA GLU A 62 18.44 0.22 8.82
C GLU A 62 16.96 0.58 8.63
N ASP A 63 16.38 0.62 7.42
CA ASP A 63 14.91 0.75 7.22
C ASP A 63 14.47 0.60 5.74
N THR A 64 13.15 0.48 5.50
CA THR A 64 12.52 0.39 4.18
C THR A 64 12.71 1.68 3.36
N PHE A 65 13.47 1.58 2.29
CA PHE A 65 13.75 2.63 1.29
C PHE A 65 12.72 2.66 0.15
N MET A 66 12.28 1.49 -0.31
CA MET A 66 11.14 1.35 -1.23
C MET A 66 10.16 0.35 -0.63
N TYR A 67 8.88 0.69 -0.57
CA TYR A 67 7.84 -0.21 -0.07
C TYR A 67 6.77 -0.39 -1.12
N ASN A 68 6.59 -1.64 -1.57
CA ASN A 68 5.52 -2.04 -2.48
C ASN A 68 5.45 -1.14 -3.73
N VAL A 69 6.60 -0.83 -4.32
CA VAL A 69 6.68 -0.02 -5.54
C VAL A 69 6.32 -0.90 -6.73
N HIS A 70 5.37 -0.45 -7.55
CA HIS A 70 4.87 -1.26 -8.65
C HIS A 70 5.51 -0.88 -9.96
N LEU A 71 6.31 -1.78 -10.51
CA LEU A 71 6.80 -1.71 -11.87
C LEU A 71 5.77 -2.31 -12.79
N THR A 72 5.44 -1.59 -13.85
CA THR A 72 4.54 -2.08 -14.88
C THR A 72 5.16 -2.00 -16.26
N PRO A 73 4.89 -2.97 -17.14
CA PRO A 73 5.46 -2.96 -18.48
C PRO A 73 4.83 -1.83 -19.30
N SER A 74 5.63 -1.26 -20.18
CA SER A 74 5.23 -0.33 -21.23
C SER A 74 6.04 -0.71 -22.47
N THR A 75 5.40 -0.74 -23.63
CA THR A 75 6.07 -1.12 -24.87
C THR A 75 6.39 0.14 -25.68
N ASP A 76 7.64 0.31 -26.11
CA ASP A 76 7.98 1.40 -27.03
C ASP A 76 7.56 1.10 -28.48
N GLU A 77 7.72 2.08 -29.37
CA GLU A 77 7.36 1.98 -30.79
C GLU A 77 8.07 0.81 -31.52
N GLU A 78 9.17 0.30 -30.96
CA GLU A 78 9.98 -0.79 -31.51
C GLU A 78 9.59 -2.17 -30.94
N GLY A 79 8.60 -2.23 -30.03
CA GLY A 79 8.13 -3.47 -29.42
C GLY A 79 8.93 -3.89 -28.17
N THR A 80 9.77 -3.02 -27.62
CA THR A 80 10.63 -3.31 -26.47
C THR A 80 9.90 -3.03 -25.16
N ILE A 81 9.89 -4.00 -24.24
CA ILE A 81 9.27 -3.89 -22.92
C ILE A 81 10.13 -3.05 -21.97
N LYS A 82 9.52 -2.05 -21.34
CA LYS A 82 10.13 -1.09 -20.40
C LYS A 82 9.36 -1.06 -19.10
N TRP A 83 10.07 -1.09 -17.97
CA TRP A 83 9.45 -0.99 -16.66
C TRP A 83 9.31 0.47 -16.23
N ILE A 84 8.07 0.90 -16.01
CA ILE A 84 7.73 2.22 -15.50
C ILE A 84 7.09 2.12 -14.11
N TYR A 85 7.31 3.14 -13.28
CA TYR A 85 6.71 3.24 -11.96
C TYR A 85 6.66 4.70 -11.49
N ASN A 86 5.68 5.03 -10.65
CA ASN A 86 5.44 6.39 -10.18
C ASN A 86 5.02 6.40 -8.69
N PRO A 87 5.60 7.25 -7.83
CA PRO A 87 6.72 8.16 -8.09
C PRO A 87 8.04 7.43 -8.33
N VAL A 88 8.82 7.90 -9.31
CA VAL A 88 10.18 7.44 -9.55
C VAL A 88 11.04 7.64 -8.30
N GLN A 89 11.94 6.69 -8.02
CA GLN A 89 12.85 6.75 -6.88
C GLN A 89 14.26 7.07 -7.38
N TYR A 90 15.04 7.75 -6.54
CA TYR A 90 16.39 8.20 -6.87
C TYR A 90 17.42 7.49 -6.02
N TRP A 91 18.57 7.16 -6.59
CA TRP A 91 19.67 6.53 -5.86
C TRP A 91 20.08 7.38 -4.64
N PRO A 92 20.28 6.77 -3.45
CA PRO A 92 20.88 7.46 -2.32
C PRO A 92 22.30 7.97 -2.67
N ASN A 93 22.67 9.15 -2.15
CA ASN A 93 23.98 9.75 -2.42
C ASN A 93 25.18 8.94 -1.89
N SER A 94 24.94 8.01 -0.97
CA SER A 94 25.95 7.13 -0.39
C SER A 94 25.30 5.90 0.23
N GLY A 95 26.05 4.80 0.32
CA GLY A 95 25.57 3.58 0.95
C GLY A 95 25.12 2.53 -0.07
N GLU A 96 24.56 1.45 0.45
CA GLU A 96 24.15 0.28 -0.30
C GLU A 96 22.63 0.09 -0.20
N VAL A 97 22.01 -0.28 -1.31
CA VAL A 97 20.58 -0.59 -1.41
C VAL A 97 20.42 -2.08 -1.68
N ASP A 98 19.65 -2.75 -0.83
CA ASP A 98 19.21 -4.12 -1.07
C ASP A 98 17.82 -4.05 -1.71
N PHE A 99 17.68 -4.55 -2.94
CA PHE A 99 16.39 -4.63 -3.63
C PHE A 99 15.85 -6.05 -3.58
N TYR A 100 14.52 -6.13 -3.53
CA TYR A 100 13.78 -7.36 -3.57
C TYR A 100 12.59 -7.18 -4.51
N ALA A 101 12.39 -8.13 -5.41
CA ALA A 101 11.32 -8.11 -6.38
C ALA A 101 10.41 -9.31 -6.20
N ILE A 102 9.10 -9.12 -6.35
CA ILE A 102 8.09 -10.18 -6.43
C ILE A 102 7.24 -9.91 -7.67
N GLY A 103 7.13 -10.87 -8.58
CA GLY A 103 6.29 -10.76 -9.78
C GLY A 103 5.26 -11.88 -9.86
N ALA A 104 4.08 -11.63 -10.40
CA ALA A 104 3.08 -12.66 -10.69
C ALA A 104 2.20 -12.26 -11.89
N PRO A 105 1.41 -13.19 -12.46
CA PRO A 105 0.73 -13.03 -13.73
C PRO A 105 -0.64 -12.32 -13.62
N SER A 106 -1.18 -12.13 -12.42
CA SER A 106 -2.46 -11.44 -12.21
C SER A 106 -2.54 -10.83 -10.81
N TYR A 107 -2.98 -9.58 -10.73
CA TYR A 107 -3.19 -8.81 -9.50
C TYR A 107 -4.59 -8.23 -9.48
N ASN A 108 -5.36 -8.55 -8.43
CA ASN A 108 -6.80 -8.40 -8.40
C ASN A 108 -7.27 -7.92 -7.00
N ASN A 109 -8.07 -6.85 -6.92
CA ASN A 109 -8.64 -6.35 -5.65
C ASN A 109 -7.61 -6.11 -4.52
N GLY A 110 -6.43 -5.57 -4.82
CA GLY A 110 -5.43 -5.32 -3.77
C GLY A 110 -4.62 -6.56 -3.35
N HIS A 111 -4.99 -7.75 -3.82
CA HIS A 111 -4.37 -9.03 -3.48
C HIS A 111 -3.83 -9.73 -4.74
N TRP A 112 -2.76 -10.50 -4.59
CA TRP A 112 -2.38 -11.45 -5.63
C TRP A 112 -3.35 -12.63 -5.53
N ALA A 113 -3.71 -13.22 -6.67
CA ALA A 113 -4.47 -14.47 -6.67
C ALA A 113 -3.75 -15.54 -5.81
N GLY A 114 -4.27 -15.79 -4.60
CA GLY A 114 -3.73 -16.77 -3.65
C GLY A 114 -2.51 -16.34 -2.80
N SER A 115 -2.17 -15.05 -2.70
CA SER A 115 -1.19 -14.57 -1.69
C SER A 115 -1.78 -13.55 -0.74
N VAL A 116 -1.40 -13.65 0.53
CA VAL A 116 -2.07 -12.99 1.66
C VAL A 116 -1.27 -11.80 2.22
N GLY A 117 0.01 -11.67 1.88
CA GLY A 117 0.79 -10.44 2.13
C GLY A 117 2.32 -10.63 2.08
N VAL A 118 3.04 -9.51 2.17
CA VAL A 118 4.53 -9.47 2.27
C VAL A 118 4.89 -8.73 3.55
N ASP A 119 5.73 -9.31 4.42
CA ASP A 119 6.31 -8.60 5.57
C ASP A 119 7.77 -8.25 5.27
N THR A 120 8.06 -6.97 5.34
CA THR A 120 9.37 -6.38 5.06
C THR A 120 10.23 -6.27 6.30
N LYS A 121 9.75 -6.64 7.49
CA LYS A 121 10.55 -6.59 8.71
C LYS A 121 11.62 -7.66 8.69
N ARG A 122 12.89 -7.23 8.71
CA ARG A 122 14.06 -8.09 8.98
C ARG A 122 13.88 -8.77 10.34
N ASN A 123 13.43 -10.02 10.34
CA ASN A 123 13.50 -10.83 11.55
C ASN A 123 14.96 -11.25 11.78
N LYS A 124 15.54 -10.87 12.92
CA LYS A 124 16.79 -11.47 13.38
C LYS A 124 16.51 -12.94 13.68
N THR A 125 17.06 -13.85 12.88
CA THR A 125 17.03 -15.27 13.23
C THR A 125 17.81 -15.48 14.54
N ASN A 126 17.42 -16.50 15.32
CA ASN A 126 18.07 -16.88 16.59
C ASN A 126 19.56 -17.29 16.44
N THR A 127 20.13 -17.24 15.23
CA THR A 127 21.53 -17.58 14.91
C THR A 127 22.40 -16.35 14.63
N GLY A 128 21.85 -15.13 14.72
CA GLY A 128 22.61 -13.88 14.51
C GLY A 128 22.98 -13.60 13.05
N LYS A 129 22.43 -14.34 12.08
CA LYS A 129 22.56 -14.05 10.64
C LYS A 129 21.37 -13.22 10.13
N LYS A 130 21.68 -12.29 9.22
CA LYS A 130 20.72 -11.43 8.50
C LYS A 130 19.65 -12.32 7.83
N SER A 131 18.36 -12.04 8.02
CA SER A 131 17.27 -12.72 7.29
C SER A 131 16.62 -11.73 6.33
N GLY A 132 16.42 -12.14 5.07
CA GLY A 132 15.75 -11.35 4.03
C GLY A 132 14.25 -11.19 4.27
N MET A 133 13.56 -10.52 3.34
CA MET A 133 12.10 -10.35 3.41
C MET A 133 11.35 -11.68 3.32
N MET A 134 10.13 -11.70 3.83
CA MET A 134 9.27 -12.89 3.80
C MET A 134 7.99 -12.61 3.02
N ASN A 135 7.66 -13.50 2.09
CA ASN A 135 6.38 -13.52 1.40
C ASN A 135 5.46 -14.57 2.06
N PHE A 136 4.18 -14.26 2.21
CA PHE A 136 3.19 -15.16 2.80
C PHE A 136 2.19 -15.61 1.74
N ILE A 137 2.12 -16.92 1.55
CA ILE A 137 1.26 -17.52 0.53
C ILE A 137 0.30 -18.46 1.24
N HIS A 138 -0.99 -18.17 1.10
CA HIS A 138 -2.08 -19.02 1.57
C HIS A 138 -3.17 -18.98 0.52
N LEU A 139 -3.53 -20.17 0.04
CA LEU A 139 -4.55 -20.36 -0.98
C LEU A 139 -5.90 -20.37 -0.29
N ASP A 140 -6.80 -19.50 -0.74
CA ASP A 140 -8.18 -19.47 -0.27
C ASP A 140 -9.05 -20.41 -1.11
N ASN A 141 -10.17 -20.81 -0.54
CA ASN A 141 -11.19 -21.64 -1.16
C ASN A 141 -12.30 -20.73 -1.71
N ASP A 142 -12.67 -20.88 -2.98
CA ASP A 142 -13.68 -20.02 -3.63
C ASP A 142 -15.12 -20.27 -3.09
N GLY A 143 -15.27 -21.07 -2.03
CA GLY A 143 -16.52 -21.31 -1.32
C GLY A 143 -17.29 -22.56 -1.78
N ASP A 144 -16.74 -23.31 -2.73
CA ASP A 144 -17.31 -24.56 -3.27
C ASP A 144 -16.70 -25.83 -2.64
N GLY A 145 -15.67 -25.69 -1.80
CA GLY A 145 -14.99 -26.82 -1.17
C GLY A 145 -13.72 -27.27 -1.88
N GLU A 146 -13.33 -26.63 -2.99
CA GLU A 146 -12.14 -26.96 -3.79
C GLU A 146 -11.16 -25.78 -3.87
N PHE A 147 -9.87 -26.09 -3.87
CA PHE A 147 -8.83 -25.08 -4.09
C PHE A 147 -8.44 -25.08 -5.57
N LYS A 148 -8.68 -23.97 -6.26
CA LYS A 148 -8.17 -23.75 -7.62
C LYS A 148 -6.75 -23.19 -7.48
N GLY A 149 -5.79 -23.73 -8.26
CA GLY A 149 -4.35 -23.50 -8.05
C GLY A 149 -3.90 -22.03 -8.01
N VAL A 150 -2.66 -21.80 -7.56
CA VAL A 150 -2.09 -20.43 -7.42
C VAL A 150 -1.62 -19.86 -8.75
N SER A 151 -1.56 -18.54 -8.83
CA SER A 151 -0.74 -17.88 -9.83
C SER A 151 0.76 -18.18 -9.63
N ASP A 152 1.52 -18.37 -10.72
CA ASP A 152 2.96 -18.69 -10.67
C ASP A 152 3.76 -17.49 -10.12
N HIS A 153 4.10 -17.49 -8.83
CA HIS A 153 4.82 -16.35 -8.24
C HIS A 153 6.32 -16.43 -8.54
N THR A 154 6.94 -15.28 -8.81
CA THR A 154 8.36 -15.13 -9.08
C THR A 154 9.03 -14.17 -8.09
N TYR A 155 10.34 -14.28 -7.90
CA TYR A 155 11.12 -13.39 -7.03
C TYR A 155 12.53 -13.09 -7.55
N ALA A 156 13.09 -11.93 -7.19
CA ALA A 156 14.51 -11.60 -7.37
C ALA A 156 15.06 -10.85 -6.15
N VAL A 157 16.37 -10.92 -5.95
CA VAL A 157 17.07 -10.20 -4.87
C VAL A 157 18.36 -9.62 -5.42
N ASN A 158 18.63 -8.35 -5.15
CA ASN A 158 19.90 -7.69 -5.45
C ASN A 158 20.44 -7.06 -4.17
N MET A 159 21.50 -7.65 -3.61
CA MET A 159 22.11 -7.17 -2.37
C MET A 159 23.26 -6.20 -2.67
N GLY A 160 23.39 -5.14 -1.87
CA GLY A 160 24.56 -4.26 -1.90
C GLY A 160 24.67 -3.35 -3.12
N GLU A 161 23.56 -3.06 -3.81
CA GLU A 161 23.58 -2.21 -5.00
C GLU A 161 23.96 -0.77 -4.65
N LYS A 162 24.74 -0.15 -5.54
CA LYS A 162 25.21 1.23 -5.39
C LYS A 162 24.70 2.07 -6.54
N LYS A 163 24.66 3.39 -6.32
CA LYS A 163 24.35 4.36 -7.37
C LYS A 163 25.13 4.03 -8.64
N LYS A 164 24.38 3.87 -9.73
CA LYS A 164 24.89 3.55 -11.06
C LYS A 164 23.94 4.11 -12.12
N ASP A 165 24.50 4.43 -13.28
CA ASP A 165 23.76 5.00 -14.42
C ASP A 165 23.02 3.92 -15.25
N THR A 166 23.21 2.65 -14.89
CA THR A 166 22.55 1.49 -15.53
C THR A 166 21.40 0.97 -14.67
N PRO A 167 20.30 0.48 -15.26
CA PRO A 167 19.22 -0.16 -14.52
C PRO A 167 19.70 -1.30 -13.59
N VAL A 168 18.93 -1.55 -12.53
CA VAL A 168 19.08 -2.74 -11.69
C VAL A 168 18.44 -3.92 -12.41
N GLN A 169 19.26 -4.87 -12.85
CA GLN A 169 18.79 -6.12 -13.46
C GLN A 169 18.26 -7.07 -12.37
N MET A 170 16.98 -7.38 -12.46
CA MET A 170 16.27 -8.32 -11.60
C MET A 170 16.19 -9.69 -12.27
N PHE A 171 16.97 -10.64 -11.76
CA PHE A 171 16.90 -12.04 -12.20
C PHE A 171 15.81 -12.76 -11.41
N LEU A 172 14.61 -12.78 -11.99
CA LEU A 172 13.41 -13.37 -11.40
C LEU A 172 13.45 -14.90 -11.51
N ARG A 173 12.96 -15.57 -10.47
CA ARG A 173 12.91 -17.03 -10.33
C ARG A 173 11.52 -17.48 -9.91
N HIS A 174 11.04 -18.59 -10.45
CA HIS A 174 9.78 -19.21 -10.03
C HIS A 174 9.88 -19.71 -8.58
N MET A 175 8.90 -19.36 -7.77
CA MET A 175 8.78 -19.70 -6.35
C MET A 175 8.04 -21.03 -6.12
N MET A 176 7.24 -21.45 -7.11
CA MET A 176 6.30 -22.56 -7.01
C MET A 176 6.81 -23.83 -7.70
N SER A 177 6.16 -24.97 -7.47
CA SER A 177 6.27 -26.17 -8.30
C SER A 177 5.07 -26.26 -9.23
N GLN A 178 5.30 -26.57 -10.50
CA GLN A 178 4.22 -26.69 -11.49
C GLN A 178 3.94 -28.16 -11.80
N LEU A 179 2.68 -28.58 -11.74
CA LEU A 179 2.20 -29.91 -12.10
C LEU A 179 1.41 -29.85 -13.41
N VAL A 180 1.73 -30.68 -14.38
CA VAL A 180 1.08 -30.72 -15.71
C VAL A 180 0.59 -32.13 -15.97
N PHE A 181 -0.60 -32.29 -16.53
CA PHE A 181 -1.23 -33.61 -16.66
C PHE A 181 -1.40 -34.06 -18.10
N GLN A 182 -1.20 -35.36 -18.32
CA GLN A 182 -1.39 -36.02 -19.61
C GLN A 182 -1.99 -37.41 -19.39
N PHE A 183 -2.74 -37.88 -20.38
CA PHE A 183 -3.42 -39.17 -20.32
C PHE A 183 -3.13 -39.98 -21.57
N ARG A 184 -2.99 -41.30 -21.43
CA ARG A 184 -2.99 -42.22 -22.58
C ARG A 184 -3.62 -43.56 -22.20
N ASN A 185 -4.25 -44.19 -23.18
CA ASN A 185 -4.77 -45.55 -23.05
C ASN A 185 -4.01 -46.47 -24.01
N THR A 186 -3.40 -47.53 -23.49
CA THR A 186 -2.54 -48.46 -24.24
C THR A 186 -3.24 -49.79 -24.55
N ASN A 187 -4.49 -49.96 -24.11
CA ASN A 187 -5.23 -51.20 -24.27
C ASN A 187 -6.42 -51.02 -25.24
N PRO A 188 -6.38 -51.64 -26.44
CA PRO A 188 -7.45 -51.50 -27.42
C PRO A 188 -8.78 -52.16 -27.01
N GLY A 189 -8.75 -53.07 -26.02
CA GLY A 189 -9.95 -53.70 -25.46
C GLY A 189 -10.65 -52.88 -24.38
N LEU A 190 -9.99 -51.83 -23.88
CA LEU A 190 -10.49 -50.92 -22.85
C LEU A 190 -10.80 -49.56 -23.49
N LYS A 191 -12.03 -49.07 -23.33
CA LYS A 191 -12.37 -47.67 -23.64
C LYS A 191 -12.41 -46.89 -22.33
N VAL A 192 -11.62 -45.84 -22.25
CA VAL A 192 -11.56 -44.97 -21.07
C VAL A 192 -12.09 -43.60 -21.44
N TYR A 193 -12.99 -43.09 -20.62
CA TYR A 193 -13.52 -41.74 -20.71
C TYR A 193 -13.16 -41.00 -19.44
N VAL A 194 -12.52 -39.84 -19.56
CA VAL A 194 -12.15 -39.00 -18.41
C VAL A 194 -13.05 -37.76 -18.40
N GLU A 195 -13.50 -37.35 -17.22
CA GLU A 195 -14.38 -36.19 -17.01
C GLU A 195 -13.75 -35.11 -16.16
N ASP A 196 -13.06 -35.48 -15.07
CA ASP A 196 -12.59 -34.56 -14.04
C ASP A 196 -11.39 -35.14 -13.27
N MET A 197 -10.61 -34.29 -12.60
CA MET A 197 -9.48 -34.72 -11.78
C MET A 197 -9.29 -33.82 -10.55
N ARG A 198 -8.78 -34.41 -9.46
CA ARG A 198 -8.38 -33.69 -8.24
C ARG A 198 -7.08 -34.22 -7.68
N ILE A 199 -6.41 -33.41 -6.86
CA ILE A 199 -5.22 -33.80 -6.10
C ILE A 199 -5.52 -33.63 -4.62
N VAL A 200 -5.46 -34.70 -3.84
CA VAL A 200 -5.88 -34.71 -2.44
C VAL A 200 -4.66 -34.71 -1.50
N ASN A 201 -4.79 -34.03 -0.36
CA ASN A 201 -3.83 -33.94 0.74
C ASN A 201 -2.48 -33.28 0.38
N LEU A 202 -2.52 -32.21 -0.42
CA LEU A 202 -1.39 -31.31 -0.57
C LEU A 202 -1.55 -30.09 0.33
N VAL A 203 -0.47 -29.64 0.97
CA VAL A 203 -0.53 -28.44 1.83
C VAL A 203 -0.77 -27.18 0.97
N ASN A 204 -1.63 -26.28 1.44
CA ASN A 204 -2.09 -25.10 0.69
C ASN A 204 -1.36 -23.78 1.00
N GLY A 205 -0.20 -23.83 1.64
CA GLY A 205 0.51 -22.59 1.96
C GLY A 205 1.65 -22.72 2.95
N GLY A 206 2.23 -21.56 3.26
CA GLY A 206 3.36 -21.37 4.15
C GLY A 206 3.97 -19.99 3.95
N PHE A 207 5.12 -19.74 4.58
CA PHE A 207 5.91 -18.55 4.27
C PHE A 207 7.12 -18.90 3.40
N TYR A 208 7.50 -17.96 2.57
CA TYR A 208 8.67 -18.01 1.71
C TYR A 208 9.67 -16.93 2.13
N ALA A 209 10.82 -17.35 2.67
CA ALA A 209 11.92 -16.44 2.97
C ALA A 209 12.75 -16.22 1.70
N LEU A 210 12.87 -14.96 1.25
CA LEU A 210 13.74 -14.62 0.13
C LEU A 210 15.22 -14.93 0.44
N PRO A 211 16.04 -15.25 -0.58
CA PRO A 211 17.46 -15.46 -0.35
C PRO A 211 18.13 -14.21 0.22
N VAL A 212 19.22 -14.43 0.94
CA VAL A 212 20.07 -13.36 1.51
C VAL A 212 21.26 -13.03 0.60
N GLU A 213 21.23 -13.52 -0.63
CA GLU A 213 22.25 -13.35 -1.65
C GLU A 213 21.60 -12.88 -2.97
N THR A 214 22.35 -12.15 -3.78
CA THR A 214 21.88 -11.67 -5.09
C THR A 214 21.50 -12.83 -6.00
N THR A 215 20.28 -12.80 -6.53
CA THR A 215 19.86 -13.68 -7.61
C THR A 215 20.53 -13.26 -8.90
N SER A 216 21.16 -14.21 -9.59
CA SER A 216 21.77 -13.97 -10.90
C SER A 216 21.69 -15.23 -11.76
N LYS A 217 22.03 -15.09 -13.04
CA LYS A 217 22.19 -16.23 -13.96
C LYS A 217 23.19 -17.25 -13.40
N ASP A 218 24.30 -16.78 -12.84
CA ASP A 218 25.42 -17.64 -12.45
C ASP A 218 25.33 -18.13 -10.99
N ASN A 219 24.48 -17.52 -10.16
CA ASN A 219 24.30 -17.93 -8.76
C ASN A 219 23.11 -18.88 -8.61
N ALA A 220 23.27 -20.16 -8.98
CA ALA A 220 22.20 -21.16 -8.85
C ALA A 220 21.75 -21.38 -7.39
N SER A 221 22.64 -21.11 -6.41
CA SER A 221 22.40 -21.30 -4.96
C SER A 221 21.60 -20.20 -4.28
N ALA A 222 21.46 -19.01 -4.88
CA ALA A 222 20.59 -17.95 -4.38
C ALA A 222 19.11 -18.34 -4.57
N ARG A 223 18.59 -19.16 -3.66
CA ARG A 223 17.20 -19.58 -3.59
C ARG A 223 16.59 -19.25 -2.23
N GLY A 224 15.32 -18.90 -2.24
CA GLY A 224 14.57 -18.72 -1.00
C GLY A 224 14.26 -20.05 -0.32
N GLN A 225 13.57 -19.97 0.80
CA GLN A 225 13.24 -21.13 1.62
C GLN A 225 11.75 -21.13 1.97
N TRP A 226 11.09 -22.23 1.63
CA TRP A 226 9.72 -22.51 2.03
C TRP A 226 9.66 -23.09 3.44
N SER A 227 8.73 -22.58 4.24
CA SER A 227 8.27 -23.20 5.48
C SER A 227 6.80 -23.58 5.32
N VAL A 228 6.59 -24.72 4.64
CA VAL A 228 5.27 -25.25 4.29
C VAL A 228 4.52 -25.69 5.53
N GLY A 229 3.21 -25.40 5.58
CA GLY A 229 2.36 -25.84 6.69
C GLY A 229 2.46 -25.00 7.95
N GLN A 230 3.39 -24.04 8.01
CA GLN A 230 3.56 -23.21 9.20
C GLN A 230 2.52 -22.09 9.22
N ALA A 231 1.78 -21.99 10.32
CA ALA A 231 0.84 -20.90 10.55
C ALA A 231 1.56 -19.56 10.61
N PHE A 232 0.91 -18.51 10.10
CA PHE A 232 1.45 -17.16 10.07
C PHE A 232 0.35 -16.13 10.29
N THR A 233 0.73 -14.97 10.79
CA THR A 233 -0.20 -13.86 11.04
C THR A 233 0.17 -12.70 10.13
N VAL A 234 -0.75 -12.31 9.25
CA VAL A 234 -0.61 -11.11 8.41
C VAL A 234 -1.71 -10.14 8.82
N ARG A 235 -1.32 -8.89 9.12
CA ARG A 235 -2.26 -7.80 9.45
C ARG A 235 -3.28 -8.16 10.57
N GLY A 236 -2.87 -8.99 11.54
CA GLY A 236 -3.71 -9.41 12.68
C GLY A 236 -4.57 -10.65 12.43
N THR A 237 -4.65 -11.14 11.19
CA THR A 237 -5.35 -12.39 10.83
C THR A 237 -4.37 -13.55 10.79
N THR A 238 -4.70 -14.64 11.48
CA THR A 238 -3.87 -15.85 11.48
C THR A 238 -4.37 -16.83 10.43
N TYR A 239 -3.48 -17.20 9.52
CA TYR A 239 -3.69 -18.20 8.49
C TYR A 239 -3.02 -19.49 8.93
N THR A 240 -3.75 -20.59 8.83
CA THR A 240 -3.27 -21.91 9.22
C THR A 240 -3.29 -22.80 7.97
N PRO A 241 -2.16 -22.90 7.23
CA PRO A 241 -2.09 -23.82 6.11
C PRO A 241 -2.38 -25.26 6.55
N SER A 242 -3.08 -26.01 5.71
CA SER A 242 -3.45 -27.39 5.96
C SER A 242 -3.37 -28.22 4.67
N PRO A 243 -3.35 -29.56 4.76
CA PRO A 243 -3.63 -30.41 3.61
C PRO A 243 -5.02 -30.11 3.04
N VAL A 244 -5.12 -29.99 1.72
CA VAL A 244 -6.36 -29.68 1.00
C VAL A 244 -6.52 -30.54 -0.27
N THR A 245 -7.69 -30.41 -0.92
CA THR A 245 -7.94 -30.97 -2.25
C THR A 245 -7.89 -29.86 -3.30
N TYR A 246 -7.03 -30.04 -4.30
CA TYR A 246 -6.92 -29.18 -5.47
C TYR A 246 -7.83 -29.72 -6.58
N GLY A 247 -8.73 -28.89 -7.09
CA GLY A 247 -9.53 -29.19 -8.29
C GLY A 247 -8.71 -28.99 -9.56
N VAL A 248 -8.81 -29.91 -10.51
CA VAL A 248 -8.19 -29.83 -11.84
C VAL A 248 -9.32 -30.00 -12.85
N ASP A 249 -10.11 -28.95 -13.05
CA ASP A 249 -11.35 -29.02 -13.84
C ASP A 249 -11.06 -29.46 -15.28
N ILE A 250 -11.32 -30.73 -15.62
CA ILE A 250 -11.02 -31.26 -16.97
C ILE A 250 -12.08 -30.79 -18.00
N ASN A 251 -13.28 -30.39 -17.56
CA ASN A 251 -14.32 -29.88 -18.46
C ASN A 251 -15.33 -28.94 -17.77
N ALA A 252 -15.46 -27.70 -18.28
CA ALA A 252 -16.40 -26.71 -17.73
C ALA A 252 -17.75 -26.63 -18.46
N THR A 253 -17.99 -27.50 -19.44
CA THR A 253 -19.29 -27.63 -20.12
C THR A 253 -19.95 -28.95 -19.74
N SER A 254 -21.23 -28.91 -19.40
CA SER A 254 -21.92 -29.93 -18.60
C SER A 254 -22.14 -31.31 -19.24
N ASP A 255 -21.58 -31.63 -20.42
CA ASP A 255 -21.98 -32.86 -21.15
C ASP A 255 -20.93 -33.54 -22.05
N ASN A 256 -19.62 -33.32 -21.90
CA ASN A 256 -18.62 -34.03 -22.75
C ASN A 256 -17.53 -34.77 -21.96
N TRP A 257 -17.27 -36.01 -22.36
CA TRP A 257 -16.18 -36.86 -21.86
C TRP A 257 -15.05 -36.89 -22.90
N ILE A 258 -13.79 -37.05 -22.48
CA ILE A 258 -12.70 -37.34 -23.44
C ILE A 258 -12.51 -38.84 -23.56
N GLU A 259 -12.71 -39.37 -24.77
CA GLU A 259 -12.33 -40.76 -25.08
C GLU A 259 -10.80 -40.85 -25.23
N LEU A 260 -10.17 -41.67 -24.40
CA LEU A 260 -8.76 -42.06 -24.58
C LEU A 260 -8.71 -43.29 -25.51
N PRO A 261 -8.26 -43.15 -26.77
CA PRO A 261 -8.19 -44.29 -27.68
C PRO A 261 -7.18 -45.31 -27.16
N GLY A 262 -7.50 -46.59 -27.30
CA GLY A 262 -6.64 -47.70 -26.85
C GLY A 262 -5.43 -47.98 -27.75
N ASP A 263 -4.97 -46.99 -28.50
CA ASP A 263 -3.85 -47.08 -29.45
C ASP A 263 -2.54 -46.50 -28.89
N GLY A 264 -2.55 -46.01 -27.64
CA GLY A 264 -1.40 -45.42 -26.96
C GLY A 264 -1.20 -43.93 -27.22
N THR A 265 -2.13 -43.27 -27.93
CA THR A 265 -2.04 -41.82 -28.18
C THR A 265 -1.97 -41.05 -26.86
N LEU A 266 -0.97 -40.17 -26.76
CA LEU A 266 -0.79 -39.26 -25.64
C LEU A 266 -1.66 -38.02 -25.85
N ILE A 267 -2.55 -37.76 -24.89
CA ILE A 267 -3.46 -36.63 -24.92
C ILE A 267 -3.02 -35.66 -23.80
N PRO A 268 -2.44 -34.50 -24.16
CA PRO A 268 -2.18 -33.43 -23.21
C PRO A 268 -3.48 -32.90 -22.63
N TYR A 269 -3.48 -32.49 -21.36
CA TYR A 269 -4.65 -31.84 -20.76
C TYR A 269 -5.11 -30.61 -21.56
N THR A 270 -4.24 -29.84 -22.22
CA THR A 270 -4.63 -28.62 -22.96
C THR A 270 -5.49 -28.90 -24.20
N ASP A 271 -5.32 -30.05 -24.84
CA ASP A 271 -6.02 -30.43 -26.08
C ASP A 271 -7.44 -30.99 -25.82
N VAL A 272 -7.76 -31.19 -24.55
CA VAL A 272 -9.06 -31.66 -24.03
C VAL A 272 -10.11 -30.54 -24.05
N MET A 273 -9.68 -29.28 -23.98
CA MET A 273 -10.55 -28.12 -23.91
C MET A 273 -11.01 -27.71 -25.32
N GLY A 274 -12.28 -27.98 -25.66
CA GLY A 274 -12.94 -27.19 -26.69
C GLY A 274 -12.98 -25.74 -26.22
N ALA A 275 -12.17 -24.86 -26.83
CA ALA A 275 -11.93 -23.49 -26.37
C ALA A 275 -13.22 -22.76 -25.94
N SER A 276 -13.43 -22.63 -24.64
CA SER A 276 -14.37 -21.70 -24.03
C SER A 276 -13.89 -21.35 -22.62
N GLN A 277 -13.72 -20.05 -22.36
CA GLN A 277 -13.11 -19.51 -21.15
C GLN A 277 -13.92 -19.85 -19.89
N VAL A 278 -13.23 -20.33 -18.86
CA VAL A 278 -13.79 -20.44 -17.50
C VAL A 278 -13.34 -19.20 -16.74
N THR A 279 -14.27 -18.27 -16.57
CA THR A 279 -14.15 -17.14 -15.66
C THR A 279 -14.84 -17.48 -14.35
N ASP A 280 -14.12 -17.38 -13.23
CA ASP A 280 -14.75 -17.25 -11.92
C ASP A 280 -15.46 -15.86 -11.81
N ILE A 281 -16.28 -15.65 -10.78
CA ILE A 281 -16.93 -14.39 -10.37
C ILE A 281 -15.94 -13.22 -10.27
N THR A 282 -14.64 -13.49 -10.13
CA THR A 282 -13.57 -12.49 -10.16
C THR A 282 -12.99 -12.19 -11.54
N GLY A 283 -13.39 -12.89 -12.60
CA GLY A 283 -12.90 -12.68 -13.98
C GLY A 283 -11.48 -13.18 -14.26
N ALA A 284 -10.85 -13.93 -13.34
CA ALA A 284 -9.53 -14.52 -13.55
C ALA A 284 -9.62 -15.90 -14.21
N THR A 285 -8.83 -16.12 -15.26
CA THR A 285 -8.76 -17.37 -16.02
C THR A 285 -7.62 -18.22 -15.44
N TYR A 286 -7.94 -19.28 -14.70
CA TYR A 286 -6.93 -20.09 -14.00
C TYR A 286 -6.51 -21.37 -14.74
N ALA A 287 -7.19 -21.72 -15.83
CA ALA A 287 -7.02 -23.00 -16.52
C ALA A 287 -6.95 -22.88 -18.05
N GLU A 288 -6.25 -21.88 -18.61
CA GLU A 288 -6.02 -21.84 -20.08
C GLU A 288 -4.96 -22.87 -20.53
N ASP A 289 -4.11 -23.39 -19.64
CA ASP A 289 -2.87 -24.08 -20.02
C ASP A 289 -2.61 -25.45 -19.34
N GLY A 290 -3.56 -25.99 -18.59
CA GLY A 290 -3.51 -27.38 -18.13
C GLY A 290 -2.46 -27.77 -17.09
N TYR A 291 -2.19 -26.85 -16.17
CA TYR A 291 -1.27 -27.07 -15.05
C TYR A 291 -1.87 -26.59 -13.72
N VAL A 292 -1.29 -27.04 -12.62
CA VAL A 292 -1.56 -26.58 -11.25
C VAL A 292 -0.25 -26.16 -10.60
N ASN A 293 -0.19 -24.94 -10.07
CA ASN A 293 0.92 -24.51 -9.22
C ASN A 293 0.64 -24.91 -7.78
N VAL A 294 1.64 -25.51 -7.13
CA VAL A 294 1.58 -25.94 -5.73
C VAL A 294 2.83 -25.48 -4.98
N VAL A 295 2.72 -25.31 -3.66
CA VAL A 295 3.90 -25.02 -2.84
C VAL A 295 4.87 -26.19 -2.89
N PRO A 296 6.19 -25.95 -3.09
CA PRO A 296 7.21 -26.99 -3.06
C PRO A 296 7.17 -27.75 -1.73
N GLN A 297 6.97 -29.07 -1.77
CA GLN A 297 6.76 -29.88 -0.57
C GLN A 297 7.16 -31.34 -0.78
N THR A 298 7.49 -32.02 0.30
CA THR A 298 7.60 -33.49 0.31
C THR A 298 6.22 -34.08 0.53
N VAL A 299 5.79 -34.89 -0.43
CA VAL A 299 4.50 -35.56 -0.48
C VAL A 299 4.67 -37.03 -0.09
N ILE A 300 3.85 -37.48 0.85
CA ILE A 300 3.73 -38.88 1.25
C ILE A 300 2.56 -39.47 0.45
N PRO A 301 2.76 -40.50 -0.39
CA PRO A 301 1.67 -41.10 -1.15
C PRO A 301 0.68 -41.83 -0.23
N TRP A 302 -0.58 -41.90 -0.64
CA TRP A 302 -1.57 -42.77 -0.01
C TRP A 302 -1.13 -44.25 -0.04
N ASP A 303 -1.11 -44.89 1.13
CA ASP A 303 -0.85 -46.33 1.28
C ASP A 303 -2.15 -47.12 1.05
N CYS A 304 -2.43 -47.41 -0.22
CA CYS A 304 -3.61 -48.15 -0.65
C CYS A 304 -3.61 -49.64 -0.23
N GLU A 305 -2.57 -50.14 0.42
CA GLU A 305 -2.49 -51.53 0.89
C GLU A 305 -2.75 -51.63 2.40
N ASN A 306 -2.13 -50.77 3.20
CA ASN A 306 -2.17 -50.83 4.67
C ASN A 306 -2.99 -49.72 5.32
N ASP A 307 -3.35 -48.67 4.58
CA ASP A 307 -4.15 -47.53 5.05
C ASP A 307 -5.26 -47.20 4.04
N ILE A 308 -6.12 -48.18 3.76
CA ILE A 308 -7.15 -48.10 2.71
C ILE A 308 -8.17 -46.97 2.92
N THR A 309 -8.38 -46.52 4.16
CA THR A 309 -9.25 -45.39 4.53
C THR A 309 -8.50 -44.06 4.58
N ASN A 310 -7.19 -44.06 4.35
CA ASN A 310 -6.30 -42.91 4.32
C ASN A 310 -6.31 -42.09 5.63
N GLU A 311 -6.35 -42.77 6.78
CA GLU A 311 -6.33 -42.15 8.10
C GLU A 311 -5.03 -41.38 8.37
N ASN A 312 -3.93 -41.77 7.74
CA ASN A 312 -2.65 -41.08 7.85
C ASN A 312 -2.52 -39.87 6.89
N GLY A 313 -3.54 -39.59 6.07
CA GLY A 313 -3.58 -38.41 5.21
C GLY A 313 -2.57 -38.42 4.07
N GLY A 314 -2.25 -39.59 3.50
CA GLY A 314 -1.43 -39.70 2.30
C GLY A 314 -2.10 -39.05 1.08
N ALA A 315 -1.28 -38.55 0.16
CA ALA A 315 -1.70 -37.84 -1.03
C ALA A 315 -1.93 -38.76 -2.23
N TYR A 316 -2.95 -38.43 -3.01
CA TYR A 316 -3.40 -39.20 -4.16
C TYR A 316 -4.13 -38.31 -5.16
N PHE A 317 -4.16 -38.75 -6.41
CA PHE A 317 -4.99 -38.18 -7.45
C PHE A 317 -6.35 -38.85 -7.44
N LEU A 318 -7.40 -38.07 -7.67
CA LEU A 318 -8.73 -38.56 -8.01
C LEU A 318 -8.94 -38.30 -9.50
N ILE A 319 -9.38 -39.30 -10.25
CA ILE A 319 -9.73 -39.16 -11.67
C ILE A 319 -11.17 -39.64 -11.83
N LYS A 320 -12.05 -38.78 -12.30
CA LYS A 320 -13.44 -39.12 -12.56
C LYS A 320 -13.50 -39.74 -13.95
N ALA A 321 -13.77 -41.04 -14.01
CA ALA A 321 -13.63 -41.80 -15.24
C ALA A 321 -14.74 -42.84 -15.43
N LYS A 322 -14.95 -43.24 -16.68
CA LYS A 322 -15.82 -44.34 -17.10
C LYS A 322 -14.98 -45.27 -17.92
N MET A 323 -15.06 -46.55 -17.61
CA MET A 323 -14.25 -47.57 -18.25
C MET A 323 -15.14 -48.67 -18.77
N MET A 324 -14.96 -49.02 -20.04
CA MET A 324 -15.73 -50.05 -20.73
C MET A 324 -14.77 -51.10 -21.28
N HIS A 325 -14.98 -52.37 -20.92
CA HIS A 325 -14.24 -53.49 -21.48
C HIS A 325 -15.20 -54.33 -22.33
N ASN A 326 -14.89 -54.51 -23.62
CA ASN A 326 -15.73 -55.27 -24.57
C ASN A 326 -17.25 -54.94 -24.48
N GLN A 327 -17.60 -53.65 -24.49
CA GLN A 327 -18.97 -53.10 -24.41
C GLN A 327 -19.67 -53.23 -23.05
N SER A 328 -18.99 -53.78 -22.03
CA SER A 328 -19.50 -53.85 -20.65
C SER A 328 -18.84 -52.78 -19.78
N CYS A 329 -19.62 -52.10 -18.94
CA CYS A 329 -19.11 -51.13 -17.97
C CYS A 329 -18.35 -51.86 -16.87
N VAL A 330 -17.08 -51.51 -16.70
CA VAL A 330 -16.24 -52.01 -15.61
C VAL A 330 -16.10 -50.95 -14.50
N TRP A 331 -16.34 -49.68 -14.81
CA TRP A 331 -16.39 -48.59 -13.84
C TRP A 331 -17.28 -47.44 -14.37
N PRO A 332 -18.22 -46.90 -13.58
CA PRO A 332 -18.55 -47.22 -12.17
C PRO A 332 -19.10 -48.63 -11.95
N ARG A 333 -19.11 -49.06 -10.68
CA ARG A 333 -19.80 -50.28 -10.24
C ARG A 333 -21.31 -50.11 -10.45
N MET A 334 -21.89 -50.89 -11.35
CA MET A 334 -23.33 -50.85 -11.60
C MET A 334 -24.08 -51.70 -10.56
N PRO A 335 -25.27 -51.26 -10.09
CA PRO A 335 -26.17 -52.11 -9.32
C PRO A 335 -26.55 -53.37 -10.10
N GLU A 336 -26.69 -54.50 -9.40
CA GLU A 336 -26.98 -55.80 -9.99
C GLU A 336 -28.30 -55.73 -10.82
N GLY A 337 -28.21 -55.93 -12.14
CA GLY A 337 -29.37 -55.93 -13.06
C GLY A 337 -29.58 -54.68 -13.93
N GLN A 338 -28.69 -53.67 -13.88
CA GLN A 338 -28.73 -52.51 -14.79
C GLN A 338 -27.82 -52.70 -16.02
N ALA A 339 -28.25 -52.21 -17.19
CA ALA A 339 -27.45 -52.24 -18.42
C ALA A 339 -26.32 -51.19 -18.36
N GLY A 340 -25.08 -51.62 -18.59
CA GLY A 340 -23.88 -50.79 -18.39
C GLY A 340 -23.65 -49.66 -19.41
N ALA A 341 -24.46 -49.54 -20.47
CA ALA A 341 -24.22 -48.55 -21.52
C ALA A 341 -24.45 -47.10 -21.04
N ASP A 342 -25.43 -46.90 -20.16
CA ASP A 342 -25.87 -45.58 -19.66
C ASP A 342 -25.18 -45.17 -18.34
N ALA A 343 -24.11 -45.87 -17.93
CA ALA A 343 -23.31 -45.46 -16.77
C ALA A 343 -22.76 -44.05 -16.97
N GLY A 344 -22.87 -43.20 -15.95
CA GLY A 344 -22.03 -42.01 -15.83
C GLY A 344 -20.58 -42.38 -15.53
N THR A 345 -19.90 -41.49 -14.83
CA THR A 345 -18.53 -41.68 -14.31
C THR A 345 -18.52 -41.73 -12.82
N ASP A 346 -17.41 -42.23 -12.29
CA ASP A 346 -17.13 -42.20 -10.86
C ASP A 346 -15.62 -42.09 -10.62
N TRP A 347 -15.25 -41.77 -9.40
CA TRP A 347 -13.89 -41.45 -9.01
C TRP A 347 -13.03 -42.70 -8.84
N VAL A 348 -11.85 -42.70 -9.44
CA VAL A 348 -10.76 -43.64 -9.13
C VAL A 348 -9.60 -42.88 -8.48
N ALA A 349 -8.91 -43.52 -7.54
CA ALA A 349 -7.79 -42.97 -6.81
C ALA A 349 -6.44 -43.56 -7.29
N VAL A 350 -5.42 -42.70 -7.40
CA VAL A 350 -4.05 -43.09 -7.79
C VAL A 350 -3.05 -42.48 -6.78
N PRO A 351 -2.27 -43.26 -6.03
CA PRO A 351 -1.29 -42.73 -5.07
C PRO A 351 -0.25 -41.80 -5.73
N PHE A 352 0.06 -40.66 -5.10
CA PHE A 352 1.00 -39.66 -5.65
C PHE A 352 2.48 -40.00 -5.34
N LYS A 353 3.10 -40.85 -6.16
CA LYS A 353 4.44 -41.43 -5.96
C LYS A 353 5.46 -41.26 -7.13
N PHE A 354 6.60 -40.59 -6.96
CA PHE A 354 7.70 -40.59 -7.97
C PHE A 354 8.47 -41.93 -8.00
N SER A 355 8.49 -42.63 -6.86
CA SER A 355 9.08 -43.95 -6.66
C SER A 355 8.35 -44.67 -5.52
N ASP A 356 8.85 -45.81 -5.04
CA ASP A 356 8.23 -46.65 -4.00
C ASP A 356 8.05 -46.01 -2.60
N LYS A 357 8.44 -44.75 -2.34
CA LYS A 357 8.47 -44.19 -0.97
C LYS A 357 7.94 -42.76 -0.83
N THR A 358 8.64 -41.74 -1.35
CA THR A 358 8.27 -40.33 -1.15
C THR A 358 8.57 -39.49 -2.38
N THR A 359 7.78 -38.45 -2.56
CA THR A 359 7.82 -37.52 -3.69
C THR A 359 8.28 -36.16 -3.18
N THR A 360 9.28 -35.51 -3.78
CA THR A 360 9.64 -34.12 -3.42
C THR A 360 9.41 -33.21 -4.59
N LEU A 361 8.51 -32.24 -4.41
CA LEU A 361 8.28 -31.15 -5.35
C LEU A 361 9.23 -30.00 -4.99
N GLU A 362 10.06 -29.59 -5.93
CA GLU A 362 11.10 -28.58 -5.77
C GLU A 362 10.68 -27.26 -6.41
N GLU A 363 11.20 -26.17 -5.84
CA GLU A 363 10.99 -24.80 -6.34
C GLU A 363 11.47 -24.65 -7.79
N GLY A 364 10.63 -24.04 -8.63
CA GLY A 364 10.98 -23.72 -10.01
C GLY A 364 11.20 -24.95 -10.88
N LYS A 365 10.51 -26.05 -10.57
CA LYS A 365 10.45 -27.26 -11.39
C LYS A 365 9.06 -27.44 -11.97
N ARG A 366 9.02 -28.01 -13.17
CA ARG A 366 7.80 -28.43 -13.85
C ARG A 366 7.77 -29.96 -13.91
N TYR A 367 6.65 -30.53 -13.50
CA TYR A 367 6.44 -31.97 -13.39
C TYR A 367 5.33 -32.40 -14.34
N VAL A 368 5.69 -33.10 -15.41
CA VAL A 368 4.74 -33.65 -16.38
C VAL A 368 4.33 -35.04 -15.93
N ILE A 369 3.09 -35.17 -15.48
CA ILE A 369 2.50 -36.38 -14.92
C ILE A 369 1.63 -37.04 -15.99
N THR A 370 2.03 -38.24 -16.43
CA THR A 370 1.30 -39.01 -17.44
C THR A 370 0.59 -40.20 -16.79
N PHE A 371 -0.74 -40.23 -16.86
CA PHE A 371 -1.55 -41.37 -16.45
C PHE A 371 -1.70 -42.36 -17.62
N VAL A 372 -1.34 -43.62 -17.37
CA VAL A 372 -1.33 -44.70 -18.37
C VAL A 372 -2.38 -45.74 -18.02
N PHE A 373 -3.50 -45.70 -18.74
CA PHE A 373 -4.52 -46.74 -18.67
C PHE A 373 -4.11 -47.91 -19.56
N GLY A 374 -3.78 -49.04 -18.96
CA GLY A 374 -3.41 -50.28 -19.66
C GLY A 374 -4.39 -51.38 -19.32
N GLU A 375 -4.02 -52.20 -18.33
CA GLU A 375 -4.88 -53.29 -17.86
C GLU A 375 -5.87 -52.87 -16.76
N GLY A 376 -5.84 -51.61 -16.29
CA GLY A 376 -6.80 -51.16 -15.31
C GLY A 376 -6.88 -49.66 -15.04
N GLY A 377 -7.57 -49.34 -13.95
CA GLY A 377 -8.21 -48.05 -13.73
C GLY A 377 -7.84 -47.33 -12.43
N GLY A 378 -6.91 -47.86 -11.63
CA GLY A 378 -6.53 -47.28 -10.34
C GLY A 378 -7.18 -48.02 -9.18
N PHE A 379 -7.41 -47.34 -8.07
CA PHE A 379 -8.00 -47.90 -6.86
C PHE A 379 -9.32 -47.25 -6.53
N ILE A 380 -10.13 -47.92 -5.73
CA ILE A 380 -11.37 -47.34 -5.22
C ILE A 380 -11.02 -46.29 -4.16
N PRO A 381 -11.56 -45.06 -4.26
CA PRO A 381 -11.20 -43.96 -3.38
C PRO A 381 -11.37 -44.28 -1.89
N PRO A 382 -10.53 -43.70 -1.00
CA PRO A 382 -10.70 -43.82 0.45
C PRO A 382 -12.06 -43.33 0.98
N THR A 383 -12.74 -42.48 0.21
CA THR A 383 -14.05 -41.90 0.54
C THR A 383 -15.23 -42.82 0.20
N ASP A 384 -15.00 -43.93 -0.50
CA ASP A 384 -16.03 -44.90 -0.87
C ASP A 384 -16.32 -45.87 0.30
N ASP A 385 -17.58 -46.15 0.56
CA ASP A 385 -18.03 -47.00 1.67
C ASP A 385 -17.93 -48.51 1.35
N VAL A 386 -17.68 -48.86 0.08
CA VAL A 386 -17.61 -50.25 -0.39
C VAL A 386 -16.19 -50.60 -0.84
N LYS A 387 -15.46 -51.33 0.01
CA LYS A 387 -14.13 -51.89 -0.31
C LYS A 387 -13.13 -50.83 -0.84
N PRO A 388 -12.87 -49.74 -0.09
CA PRO A 388 -11.85 -48.76 -0.47
C PRO A 388 -10.47 -49.43 -0.58
N GLY A 389 -9.62 -48.93 -1.47
CA GLY A 389 -8.28 -49.48 -1.71
C GLY A 389 -8.23 -50.75 -2.57
N GLU A 390 -9.37 -51.36 -2.95
CA GLU A 390 -9.35 -52.43 -3.95
C GLU A 390 -9.04 -51.86 -5.36
N PRO A 391 -8.24 -52.55 -6.19
CA PRO A 391 -7.95 -52.11 -7.55
C PRO A 391 -9.19 -52.22 -8.46
N VAL A 392 -9.41 -51.23 -9.30
CA VAL A 392 -10.38 -51.25 -10.40
C VAL A 392 -9.70 -51.91 -11.59
N LEU A 393 -9.99 -53.20 -11.80
CA LEU A 393 -9.25 -54.12 -12.68
C LEU A 393 -7.81 -54.35 -12.18
N MET A 394 -6.87 -53.55 -12.67
CA MET A 394 -5.45 -53.51 -12.30
C MET A 394 -5.06 -52.06 -11.94
N PRO A 395 -3.97 -51.83 -11.19
CA PRO A 395 -3.51 -50.47 -10.91
C PRO A 395 -3.14 -49.70 -12.19
N VAL A 396 -3.44 -48.40 -12.23
CA VAL A 396 -2.93 -47.48 -13.26
C VAL A 396 -1.43 -47.25 -13.05
N GLU A 397 -0.66 -47.40 -14.12
CA GLU A 397 0.73 -46.94 -14.14
C GLU A 397 0.74 -45.43 -14.41
N PHE A 398 1.63 -44.70 -13.77
CA PHE A 398 1.89 -43.31 -14.14
C PHE A 398 3.39 -43.05 -14.16
N SER A 399 3.79 -42.12 -15.01
CA SER A 399 5.18 -41.66 -15.14
C SER A 399 5.27 -40.16 -14.91
N ILE A 400 6.38 -39.71 -14.34
CA ILE A 400 6.64 -38.29 -14.11
C ILE A 400 7.95 -37.91 -14.80
N GLU A 401 7.88 -36.91 -15.68
CA GLU A 401 9.05 -36.27 -16.28
C GLU A 401 9.28 -34.92 -15.61
N VAL A 402 10.54 -34.62 -15.27
CA VAL A 402 10.94 -33.37 -14.61
C VAL A 402 11.63 -32.48 -15.62
N GLU A 403 11.06 -31.31 -15.87
CA GLU A 403 11.62 -30.28 -16.74
C GLU A 403 12.22 -29.14 -15.89
N GLU A 404 13.39 -28.64 -16.29
CA GLU A 404 13.94 -27.38 -15.78
C GLU A 404 13.48 -26.21 -16.67
N TYR A 405 13.18 -25.06 -16.07
CA TYR A 405 13.05 -23.81 -16.83
C TYR A 405 14.45 -23.38 -17.34
N GLU A 406 14.66 -23.37 -18.65
CA GLU A 406 15.94 -22.92 -19.25
C GLU A 406 16.18 -21.42 -18.99
N ARG A 407 17.44 -20.99 -18.89
CA ARG A 407 17.84 -19.59 -18.59
C ARG A 407 18.31 -18.86 -19.84
N GLU A 408 17.60 -17.82 -20.26
CA GLU A 408 18.04 -16.89 -21.31
C GLU A 408 18.20 -15.46 -20.76
N ASP A 409 19.17 -14.73 -21.32
CA ASP A 409 19.45 -13.32 -20.98
C ASP A 409 18.75 -12.42 -21.99
N PHE A 410 17.82 -11.58 -21.54
CA PHE A 410 17.35 -10.44 -22.31
C PHE A 410 17.48 -9.19 -21.46
N GLU A 411 18.30 -8.25 -21.92
CA GLU A 411 18.41 -6.90 -21.37
C GLU A 411 17.51 -5.98 -22.21
N TYR A 412 16.60 -5.25 -21.56
CA TYR A 412 15.77 -4.26 -22.25
C TYR A 412 16.18 -2.82 -21.86
N PRO A 413 16.38 -1.91 -22.84
CA PRO A 413 16.80 -0.54 -22.58
C PRO A 413 15.70 0.36 -22.00
N LEU A 414 16.12 1.46 -21.35
CA LEU A 414 15.28 2.54 -20.79
C LEU A 414 14.42 3.26 -21.85
N GLY A 415 13.25 3.75 -21.45
CA GLY A 415 12.47 4.76 -22.19
C GLY A 415 12.48 6.09 -21.45
N GLU A 416 12.63 7.19 -22.19
CA GLU A 416 12.33 8.52 -21.67
C GLU A 416 10.82 8.65 -21.43
N PRO A 417 10.38 9.47 -20.44
CA PRO A 417 8.96 9.70 -20.20
C PRO A 417 8.37 10.53 -21.35
N THR A 418 7.68 9.88 -22.28
CA THR A 418 6.92 10.55 -23.35
C THR A 418 5.52 9.97 -23.51
N ASP A 419 4.63 10.83 -24.03
CA ASP A 419 3.17 10.84 -23.96
C ASP A 419 2.43 9.49 -24.11
N MET A 420 1.41 9.34 -23.27
CA MET A 420 0.46 8.23 -23.20
C MET A 420 -0.42 8.16 -24.47
N PRO A 421 -0.79 6.96 -24.97
CA PRO A 421 -1.65 6.81 -26.14
C PRO A 421 -3.12 7.20 -25.87
N GLU A 422 -3.82 7.72 -26.89
CA GLU A 422 -5.23 8.12 -26.80
C GLU A 422 -6.21 6.92 -26.70
N PRO A 423 -7.23 6.95 -25.81
CA PRO A 423 -8.19 5.85 -25.64
C PRO A 423 -9.43 5.94 -26.55
N THR A 424 -9.91 4.80 -27.04
CA THR A 424 -11.17 4.61 -27.79
C THR A 424 -12.40 4.51 -26.88
N GLU A 425 -13.57 4.90 -27.42
CA GLU A 425 -14.89 4.91 -26.78
C GLU A 425 -15.30 3.55 -26.19
N ASP A 426 -15.41 3.45 -24.86
CA ASP A 426 -16.48 2.73 -24.15
C ASP A 426 -16.42 3.05 -22.64
N GLY A 427 -17.53 3.57 -22.09
CA GLY A 427 -17.60 4.16 -20.75
C GLY A 427 -18.03 3.19 -19.65
N VAL A 428 -17.07 2.65 -18.88
CA VAL A 428 -17.38 1.89 -17.66
C VAL A 428 -16.65 2.50 -16.44
N CYS A 429 -17.43 2.90 -15.44
CA CYS A 429 -16.95 3.25 -14.10
C CYS A 429 -16.71 1.99 -13.26
N THR A 430 -15.48 1.79 -12.80
CA THR A 430 -15.05 0.54 -12.15
C THR A 430 -14.70 0.70 -10.67
N LEU A 431 -14.35 1.90 -10.21
CA LEU A 431 -13.86 2.15 -8.85
C LEU A 431 -14.84 2.99 -8.04
N THR A 432 -15.16 2.54 -6.82
CA THR A 432 -16.05 3.27 -5.90
C THR A 432 -15.23 3.96 -4.81
N ILE A 433 -15.29 5.29 -4.76
CA ILE A 433 -14.62 6.11 -3.75
C ILE A 433 -15.61 6.41 -2.61
N PRO A 434 -15.37 5.89 -1.38
CA PRO A 434 -16.22 6.15 -0.24
C PRO A 434 -15.99 7.56 0.32
N LEU A 435 -17.04 8.16 0.87
CA LEU A 435 -17.00 9.55 1.35
C LEU A 435 -16.14 9.73 2.62
N ARG A 436 -16.24 8.82 3.60
CA ARG A 436 -15.80 9.00 5.00
C ARG A 436 -14.41 9.65 5.15
N SER A 437 -13.38 9.03 4.59
CA SER A 437 -11.98 9.46 4.78
C SER A 437 -11.51 10.49 3.76
N ASN A 438 -12.25 10.64 2.65
CA ASN A 438 -11.83 11.40 1.48
C ASN A 438 -12.57 12.74 1.34
N THR A 439 -13.47 13.06 2.28
CA THR A 439 -14.46 14.13 2.11
C THR A 439 -14.47 15.15 3.25
N TYR A 440 -14.77 16.40 2.88
CA TYR A 440 -14.80 17.57 3.76
C TYR A 440 -16.00 18.46 3.42
N VAL A 441 -16.55 19.16 4.43
CA VAL A 441 -17.46 20.28 4.20
C VAL A 441 -16.63 21.55 4.08
N THR A 442 -16.77 22.27 2.97
CA THR A 442 -15.99 23.47 2.68
C THR A 442 -16.90 24.66 2.39
N PRO A 443 -16.52 25.88 2.81
CA PRO A 443 -17.31 27.08 2.54
C PRO A 443 -17.27 27.47 1.07
N LEU A 444 -18.38 27.97 0.53
CA LEU A 444 -18.42 28.48 -0.86
C LEU A 444 -17.60 29.76 -1.05
N ASN A 445 -17.30 30.49 0.03
CA ASN A 445 -16.34 31.59 -0.01
C ASN A 445 -14.91 31.02 0.16
N PRO A 446 -14.07 31.03 -0.89
CA PRO A 446 -12.72 30.46 -0.83
C PRO A 446 -11.77 31.19 0.12
N ASN A 447 -12.11 32.42 0.53
CA ASN A 447 -11.35 33.18 1.52
C ASN A 447 -11.74 32.87 2.98
N SER A 448 -12.79 32.06 3.18
CA SER A 448 -13.22 31.65 4.51
C SER A 448 -12.30 30.56 5.05
N LYS A 449 -11.54 30.90 6.09
CA LYS A 449 -10.68 29.96 6.84
C LYS A 449 -11.38 29.33 8.04
N SER A 450 -12.65 29.68 8.29
CA SER A 450 -13.43 29.17 9.42
C SER A 450 -14.12 27.85 9.05
N VAL A 451 -14.03 26.87 9.96
CA VAL A 451 -14.85 25.65 9.89
C VAL A 451 -16.30 26.03 10.16
N PRO A 452 -17.26 25.64 9.30
CA PRO A 452 -18.67 25.77 9.63
C PRO A 452 -18.97 24.93 10.87
N ALA A 453 -19.56 25.52 11.91
CA ALA A 453 -19.84 24.81 13.18
C ALA A 453 -20.70 23.53 13.01
N CYS A 454 -21.38 23.42 11.87
CA CYS A 454 -22.24 22.32 11.45
C CYS A 454 -21.56 21.21 10.63
N ALA A 455 -20.28 21.35 10.24
CA ALA A 455 -19.57 20.36 9.44
C ALA A 455 -19.57 18.99 10.13
N GLY A 456 -19.46 18.99 11.46
CA GLY A 456 -19.60 17.81 12.30
C GLY A 456 -21.01 17.19 12.28
N SER A 457 -22.09 17.98 12.19
CA SER A 457 -23.48 17.48 12.15
C SER A 457 -23.96 17.03 10.76
N ILE A 458 -23.31 17.52 9.69
CA ILE A 458 -23.63 17.13 8.31
C ILE A 458 -23.04 15.75 7.98
N ILE A 459 -21.90 15.42 8.60
CA ILE A 459 -21.18 14.17 8.32
C ILE A 459 -21.43 13.12 9.43
N ARG A 460 -21.72 13.51 10.68
CA ARG A 460 -21.96 12.56 11.78
C ARG A 460 -23.45 12.26 11.96
N ASN A 461 -23.79 10.98 11.98
CA ASN A 461 -25.02 10.52 12.61
C ASN A 461 -24.95 10.86 14.11
N ASP A 462 -25.90 11.64 14.59
CA ASP A 462 -26.06 11.94 16.01
C ASP A 462 -26.49 10.66 16.74
N SER A 463 -25.67 10.19 17.70
CA SER A 463 -26.07 9.61 18.99
C SER A 463 -25.34 8.36 19.51
N ARG A 464 -24.23 7.87 18.93
CA ARG A 464 -23.38 6.82 19.58
C ARG A 464 -21.90 6.92 19.19
N ARG A 465 -21.02 6.82 20.19
CA ARG A 465 -19.55 6.64 20.06
C ARG A 465 -19.21 5.17 19.72
N ASP A 466 -20.00 4.52 18.86
CA ASP A 466 -19.77 3.12 18.49
C ASP A 466 -19.30 3.06 17.03
N ASP A 467 -18.25 2.27 16.79
CA ASP A 467 -17.36 2.28 15.63
C ASP A 467 -17.97 1.88 14.26
N ASP A 468 -19.26 1.59 14.18
CA ASP A 468 -19.90 1.01 12.98
C ASP A 468 -20.90 1.93 12.23
N SER A 469 -21.00 3.22 12.56
CA SER A 469 -21.90 4.11 11.80
C SER A 469 -21.27 4.60 10.49
N GLU A 470 -21.82 4.16 9.36
CA GLU A 470 -21.56 4.72 8.03
C GLU A 470 -21.64 6.26 8.09
N MET A 471 -20.64 6.97 7.54
CA MET A 471 -20.75 8.42 7.35
C MET A 471 -21.70 8.68 6.19
N ILE A 472 -22.99 8.70 6.51
CA ILE A 472 -24.02 9.20 5.62
C ILE A 472 -24.01 10.71 5.75
N VAL A 473 -23.88 11.41 4.63
CA VAL A 473 -24.26 12.82 4.55
C VAL A 473 -25.77 12.87 4.69
N ASN A 474 -26.26 12.85 5.93
CA ASN A 474 -27.69 12.73 6.22
C ASN A 474 -28.37 14.05 5.87
N GLY A 475 -29.14 14.01 4.77
CA GLY A 475 -30.16 14.97 4.39
C GLY A 475 -29.79 16.41 4.71
N TRP A 476 -28.88 17.00 3.92
CA TRP A 476 -28.57 18.42 4.05
C TRP A 476 -29.86 19.21 4.11
N LYS A 477 -30.18 19.75 5.28
CA LYS A 477 -31.43 20.50 5.43
C LYS A 477 -31.38 21.68 4.49
N LYS A 478 -32.42 21.84 3.68
CA LYS A 478 -32.56 22.96 2.75
C LYS A 478 -32.37 24.29 3.47
N SER A 479 -33.01 24.45 4.63
CA SER A 479 -32.90 25.63 5.48
C SER A 479 -31.47 25.93 5.94
N PHE A 480 -30.65 24.90 6.16
CA PHE A 480 -29.25 25.07 6.55
C PHE A 480 -28.41 25.58 5.37
N VAL A 481 -28.50 24.91 4.22
CA VAL A 481 -27.80 25.30 2.97
C VAL A 481 -28.13 26.74 2.56
N GLU A 482 -29.40 27.14 2.68
CA GLU A 482 -29.84 28.50 2.34
C GLU A 482 -29.33 29.56 3.31
N SER A 483 -29.14 29.20 4.59
CA SER A 483 -28.66 30.12 5.63
C SER A 483 -27.14 30.29 5.64
N ASP A 484 -26.39 29.25 5.27
CA ASP A 484 -24.94 29.21 5.31
C ASP A 484 -24.43 28.34 4.13
N PRO A 485 -24.14 28.96 2.97
CA PRO A 485 -23.84 28.21 1.75
C PRO A 485 -22.49 27.48 1.81
N HIS A 486 -22.55 26.14 1.84
CA HIS A 486 -21.39 25.24 1.84
C HIS A 486 -21.44 24.24 0.68
N GLN A 487 -20.32 23.58 0.44
CA GLN A 487 -20.18 22.49 -0.51
C GLN A 487 -19.50 21.28 0.13
N LEU A 488 -19.77 20.10 -0.40
CA LEU A 488 -18.94 18.91 -0.16
C LEU A 488 -17.69 19.00 -1.01
N SER A 489 -16.54 18.59 -0.50
CA SER A 489 -15.32 18.41 -1.30
C SER A 489 -14.74 17.04 -1.03
N MET A 490 -14.69 16.21 -2.06
CA MET A 490 -14.03 14.90 -2.05
C MET A 490 -12.69 15.01 -2.79
N PHE A 491 -11.71 14.22 -2.35
CA PHE A 491 -10.37 14.20 -2.92
C PHE A 491 -9.90 12.77 -3.19
N PHE A 492 -9.23 12.59 -4.32
CA PHE A 492 -8.49 11.38 -4.67
C PHE A 492 -7.32 11.74 -5.58
N TYR A 493 -6.31 10.90 -5.69
CA TYR A 493 -5.15 11.16 -6.52
C TYR A 493 -5.23 10.40 -7.84
N ALA A 494 -5.12 11.10 -8.95
CA ALA A 494 -4.95 10.54 -10.29
C ALA A 494 -3.45 10.37 -10.58
N PRO A 495 -2.94 9.14 -10.77
CA PRO A 495 -1.52 8.90 -11.02
C PRO A 495 -1.07 9.27 -12.44
N GLY A 496 -2.00 9.42 -13.38
CA GLY A 496 -1.74 9.72 -14.80
C GLY A 496 -2.66 10.80 -15.38
N THR A 497 -2.53 11.02 -16.69
CA THR A 497 -3.36 11.94 -17.49
C THR A 497 -4.38 11.16 -18.31
N GLY A 498 -5.47 11.81 -18.73
CA GLY A 498 -6.46 11.18 -19.61
C GLY A 498 -7.89 11.62 -19.34
N ARG A 499 -8.87 10.81 -19.75
CA ARG A 499 -10.28 11.02 -19.43
C ARG A 499 -10.64 10.33 -18.12
N LEU A 500 -11.49 10.96 -17.31
CA LEU A 500 -12.08 10.45 -16.09
C LEU A 500 -13.60 10.47 -16.25
N ASP A 501 -14.22 9.30 -16.28
CA ASP A 501 -15.68 9.16 -16.23
C ASP A 501 -16.13 9.17 -14.77
N MET A 502 -17.24 9.85 -14.47
CA MET A 502 -17.69 10.01 -13.09
C MET A 502 -19.20 9.80 -12.94
N GLU A 503 -19.58 9.07 -11.89
CA GLU A 503 -20.96 8.87 -11.45
C GLU A 503 -21.14 9.18 -9.95
N LEU A 504 -22.35 9.58 -9.59
CA LEU A 504 -22.79 9.86 -8.22
C LEU A 504 -23.75 8.75 -7.77
N VAL A 505 -23.47 8.11 -6.64
CA VAL A 505 -24.36 7.12 -6.01
C VAL A 505 -25.13 7.76 -4.87
N VAL A 506 -26.45 7.71 -4.92
CA VAL A 506 -27.40 8.29 -3.94
C VAL A 506 -28.23 7.17 -3.33
N SER A 507 -28.27 7.01 -2.00
CA SER A 507 -28.91 5.85 -1.34
C SER A 507 -30.45 5.92 -1.26
N SER A 508 -31.03 7.11 -1.15
CA SER A 508 -32.46 7.41 -1.34
C SER A 508 -32.67 8.93 -1.42
N SER A 509 -33.72 9.39 -2.10
CA SER A 509 -34.07 10.81 -2.21
C SER A 509 -35.53 11.06 -1.87
N ALA A 510 -35.79 11.86 -0.84
CA ALA A 510 -37.13 12.20 -0.37
C ALA A 510 -37.90 13.16 -1.30
N GLY A 511 -37.22 13.81 -2.24
CA GLY A 511 -37.79 14.69 -3.26
C GLY A 511 -36.86 14.82 -4.45
N ASP A 512 -37.31 15.50 -5.49
CA ASP A 512 -36.45 15.84 -6.64
C ASP A 512 -35.45 16.92 -6.21
N ALA A 513 -34.22 16.79 -6.67
CA ALA A 513 -33.14 17.72 -6.36
C ALA A 513 -32.22 17.97 -7.55
N VAL A 514 -31.53 19.11 -7.52
CA VAL A 514 -30.47 19.46 -8.45
C VAL A 514 -29.20 19.68 -7.65
N LEU A 515 -28.14 18.98 -8.03
CA LEU A 515 -26.79 19.14 -7.48
C LEU A 515 -25.87 19.66 -8.58
N ASP A 516 -25.01 20.62 -8.27
CA ASP A 516 -23.92 21.06 -9.13
C ASP A 516 -22.64 20.34 -8.68
N ILE A 517 -22.06 19.54 -9.56
CA ILE A 517 -20.85 18.77 -9.29
C ILE A 517 -19.73 19.36 -10.12
N GLU A 518 -18.71 19.89 -9.46
CA GLU A 518 -17.53 20.47 -10.10
C GLU A 518 -16.33 19.54 -9.97
N VAL A 519 -15.72 19.19 -11.10
CA VAL A 519 -14.50 18.37 -11.16
C VAL A 519 -13.51 19.08 -12.06
N GLY A 520 -12.28 19.31 -11.57
CA GLY A 520 -11.24 19.99 -12.35
C GLY A 520 -11.66 21.38 -12.85
N GLY A 521 -12.54 22.08 -12.13
CA GLY A 521 -13.07 23.40 -12.50
C GLY A 521 -14.21 23.38 -13.54
N LYS A 522 -14.64 22.21 -14.02
CA LYS A 522 -15.82 22.05 -14.88
C LYS A 522 -17.02 21.64 -14.01
N SER A 523 -18.10 22.42 -14.04
CA SER A 523 -19.35 22.15 -13.32
C SER A 523 -20.37 21.43 -14.20
N ASN A 524 -21.04 20.41 -13.66
CA ASN A 524 -22.16 19.70 -14.26
C ASN A 524 -23.35 19.65 -13.30
N ARG A 525 -24.54 19.96 -13.80
CA ARG A 525 -25.78 19.84 -13.04
C ARG A 525 -26.34 18.42 -13.17
N VAL A 526 -26.52 17.76 -12.03
CA VAL A 526 -27.11 16.43 -11.93
C VAL A 526 -28.52 16.56 -11.35
N GLU A 527 -29.51 16.14 -12.13
CA GLU A 527 -30.90 16.05 -11.72
C GLU A 527 -31.15 14.71 -11.02
N VAL A 528 -31.42 14.76 -9.72
CA VAL A 528 -31.68 13.60 -8.87
C VAL A 528 -33.17 13.48 -8.64
N ALA A 529 -33.78 12.42 -9.17
CA ALA A 529 -35.20 12.16 -9.00
C ALA A 529 -35.52 11.56 -7.63
N ALA A 530 -36.70 11.87 -7.09
CA ALA A 530 -37.24 11.21 -5.91
C ALA A 530 -37.22 9.68 -6.07
N SER A 531 -36.73 8.98 -5.05
CA SER A 531 -36.53 7.53 -5.08
C SER A 531 -36.52 6.95 -3.67
N GLY A 532 -37.24 5.85 -3.47
CA GLY A 532 -37.17 5.07 -2.22
C GLY A 532 -35.98 4.12 -2.15
N GLU A 533 -35.20 4.02 -3.23
CA GLU A 533 -34.07 3.09 -3.39
C GLU A 533 -32.82 3.83 -3.88
N GLU A 534 -31.68 3.15 -3.77
CA GLU A 534 -30.38 3.63 -4.24
C GLU A 534 -30.34 3.79 -5.76
N LYS A 535 -29.83 4.92 -6.24
CA LYS A 535 -29.70 5.25 -7.66
C LYS A 535 -28.34 5.83 -7.98
N THR A 536 -27.86 5.53 -9.18
CA THR A 536 -26.63 6.07 -9.73
C THR A 536 -26.97 7.09 -10.82
N TYR A 537 -26.30 8.24 -10.80
CA TYR A 537 -26.47 9.33 -11.75
C TYR A 537 -25.15 9.65 -12.42
N VAL A 538 -25.14 9.74 -13.75
CA VAL A 538 -23.96 10.16 -14.51
C VAL A 538 -23.66 11.61 -14.18
N VAL A 539 -22.43 11.88 -13.76
CA VAL A 539 -21.93 13.23 -13.51
C VAL A 539 -21.36 13.83 -14.79
N GLY A 540 -20.57 13.04 -15.53
CA GLY A 540 -19.95 13.47 -16.78
C GLY A 540 -18.55 12.86 -16.96
N TYR A 541 -17.82 13.37 -17.96
CA TYR A 541 -16.45 13.01 -18.26
C TYR A 541 -15.53 14.23 -18.15
N TYR A 542 -14.30 14.02 -17.67
CA TYR A 542 -13.36 15.09 -17.35
C TYR A 542 -11.95 14.75 -17.79
N ASP A 543 -11.27 15.68 -18.46
CA ASP A 543 -9.88 15.51 -18.86
C ASP A 543 -8.94 15.90 -17.71
N ILE A 544 -8.14 14.95 -17.23
CA ILE A 544 -7.07 15.17 -16.26
C ILE A 544 -5.77 15.41 -17.03
N ALA A 545 -5.29 16.65 -16.97
CA ALA A 545 -4.14 17.10 -17.76
C ALA A 545 -2.77 16.76 -17.15
N GLN A 546 -2.72 16.44 -15.85
CA GLN A 546 -1.50 16.08 -15.14
C GLN A 546 -1.81 15.15 -13.97
N SER A 547 -0.84 14.33 -13.57
CA SER A 547 -0.93 13.57 -12.33
C SER A 547 -1.08 14.51 -11.14
N GLY A 548 -1.99 14.19 -10.22
CA GLY A 548 -2.33 15.10 -9.12
C GLY A 548 -3.58 14.70 -8.37
N TYR A 549 -3.86 15.41 -7.29
CA TYR A 549 -5.10 15.30 -6.56
C TYR A 549 -6.24 15.94 -7.35
N VAL A 550 -7.28 15.15 -7.61
CA VAL A 550 -8.55 15.61 -8.15
C VAL A 550 -9.46 15.97 -6.99
N ARG A 551 -9.95 17.21 -7.01
CA ARG A 551 -10.98 17.71 -6.10
C ARG A 551 -12.33 17.67 -6.81
N VAL A 552 -13.31 17.03 -6.17
CA VAL A 552 -14.71 16.99 -6.59
C VAL A 552 -15.51 17.81 -5.61
N ASN A 553 -16.18 18.87 -6.08
CA ASN A 553 -17.07 19.67 -5.24
C ASN A 553 -18.53 19.32 -5.54
N VAL A 554 -19.36 19.16 -4.51
CA VAL A 554 -20.81 19.03 -4.65
C VAL A 554 -21.50 20.21 -4.02
N ARG A 555 -22.27 20.93 -4.80
CA ARG A 555 -23.07 22.06 -4.36
C ARG A 555 -24.56 21.74 -4.50
N PRO A 556 -25.32 21.84 -3.41
CA PRO A 556 -26.77 21.77 -3.50
C PRO A 556 -27.33 23.00 -4.24
N VAL A 557 -28.18 22.79 -5.26
CA VAL A 557 -28.80 23.89 -6.05
C VAL A 557 -30.26 24.09 -5.67
N SER A 558 -31.07 23.02 -5.72
CA SER A 558 -32.48 23.07 -5.34
C SER A 558 -32.98 21.70 -4.92
N THR A 559 -34.00 21.65 -4.05
CA THR A 559 -34.74 20.43 -3.71
C THR A 559 -36.21 20.74 -3.46
N THR A 560 -37.10 19.80 -3.80
CA THR A 560 -38.54 19.86 -3.49
C THR A 560 -38.88 19.33 -2.10
N ALA A 561 -37.95 18.64 -1.45
CA ALA A 561 -38.08 18.18 -0.06
C ALA A 561 -37.39 19.14 0.94
N ASP A 562 -37.53 18.86 2.23
CA ASP A 562 -36.85 19.61 3.30
C ASP A 562 -35.35 19.31 3.40
N CYS A 563 -34.89 18.25 2.71
CA CYS A 563 -33.51 17.80 2.67
C CYS A 563 -33.05 17.52 1.24
N TYR A 564 -31.75 17.70 0.97
CA TYR A 564 -31.11 17.19 -0.25
C TYR A 564 -30.84 15.68 -0.16
N PRO A 565 -30.59 15.00 -1.30
CA PRO A 565 -30.37 13.56 -1.34
C PRO A 565 -29.12 13.12 -0.55
N ASN A 566 -29.16 11.91 0.00
CA ASN A 566 -28.02 11.31 0.69
C ASN A 566 -27.01 10.79 -0.33
N ILE A 567 -25.80 11.35 -0.34
CA ILE A 567 -24.71 10.85 -1.18
C ILE A 567 -24.05 9.67 -0.46
N LYS A 568 -23.89 8.55 -1.17
CA LYS A 568 -23.26 7.32 -0.65
C LYS A 568 -21.81 7.22 -1.09
N ALA A 569 -21.55 7.43 -2.37
CA ALA A 569 -20.22 7.30 -2.96
C ALA A 569 -20.14 8.03 -4.30
N PHE A 570 -18.92 8.13 -4.81
CA PHE A 570 -18.68 8.44 -6.21
C PHE A 570 -18.10 7.21 -6.88
N ARG A 571 -18.45 7.01 -8.15
CA ARG A 571 -17.75 6.05 -8.99
C ARG A 571 -16.93 6.79 -10.01
N VAL A 572 -15.70 6.34 -10.20
CA VAL A 572 -14.79 6.85 -11.22
C VAL A 572 -14.43 5.75 -12.20
N GLY A 573 -14.26 6.13 -13.46
CA GLY A 573 -14.04 5.23 -14.60
C GLY A 573 -13.12 5.81 -15.64
N ASN A 574 -12.83 5.00 -16.66
CA ASN A 574 -11.98 5.24 -17.84
C ASN A 574 -10.55 4.63 -17.77
N LYS A 575 -10.18 3.91 -18.85
CA LYS A 575 -8.92 3.17 -19.03
C LYS A 575 -7.65 4.01 -18.92
N ALA A 576 -7.69 5.32 -19.22
CA ALA A 576 -6.50 6.17 -19.19
C ALA A 576 -6.05 6.59 -17.78
N ILE A 577 -6.98 6.62 -16.80
CA ILE A 577 -6.75 7.10 -15.43
C ILE A 577 -7.05 6.04 -14.36
N ASN A 578 -7.87 5.04 -14.70
CA ASN A 578 -8.21 3.89 -13.88
C ASN A 578 -7.76 2.63 -14.62
N TYR A 579 -6.51 2.22 -14.43
CA TYR A 579 -6.14 0.87 -14.81
C TYR A 579 -6.40 -0.05 -13.62
N ALA A 580 -7.53 -0.75 -13.69
CA ALA A 580 -7.70 -2.05 -13.07
C ALA A 580 -8.34 -2.99 -14.11
N ARG A 581 -7.59 -4.04 -14.45
CA ARG A 581 -8.03 -5.32 -15.03
C ARG A 581 -8.70 -5.29 -16.41
N GLU A 582 -7.87 -5.21 -17.44
CA GLU A 582 -8.01 -6.08 -18.62
C GLU A 582 -6.59 -6.44 -19.11
N LYS A 583 -6.21 -7.72 -18.94
CA LYS A 583 -4.99 -8.38 -19.44
C LYS A 583 -3.72 -7.53 -19.53
N GLY A 584 -2.90 -7.58 -18.48
CA GLY A 584 -1.54 -7.05 -18.51
C GLY A 584 -1.45 -5.53 -18.39
N ASP A 585 -0.58 -5.11 -17.47
CA ASP A 585 0.18 -3.87 -17.54
C ASP A 585 -0.51 -2.59 -17.02
N THR A 586 0.14 -1.98 -16.01
CA THR A 586 -0.04 -0.64 -15.39
C THR A 586 -0.89 -0.52 -14.12
N TYR A 587 -0.28 -0.06 -13.02
CA TYR A 587 -0.96 0.50 -11.85
C TYR A 587 -1.17 1.98 -12.09
N ASN A 588 -2.27 2.30 -12.76
CA ASN A 588 -2.84 3.63 -12.72
C ASN A 588 -4.18 3.55 -11.99
N GLU A 589 -4.21 3.02 -10.76
CA GLU A 589 -5.41 3.13 -9.94
C GLU A 589 -5.44 4.50 -9.27
N VAL A 590 -6.60 5.14 -9.34
CA VAL A 590 -6.89 6.33 -8.54
C VAL A 590 -6.68 5.99 -7.06
N ILE A 591 -5.93 6.83 -6.36
CA ILE A 591 -5.48 6.56 -4.98
C ILE A 591 -6.31 7.39 -4.01
N PHE A 592 -6.93 6.71 -3.05
CA PHE A 592 -7.78 7.30 -2.02
C PHE A 592 -7.72 6.41 -0.78
N ALA A 593 -8.15 6.92 0.36
CA ALA A 593 -8.24 6.10 1.56
C ALA A 593 -9.43 5.15 1.44
N ASP A 594 -9.15 3.86 1.35
CA ASP A 594 -10.12 2.80 1.12
C ASP A 594 -10.63 2.16 2.42
N GLU A 595 -11.26 1.00 2.32
CA GLU A 595 -11.76 0.26 3.48
C GLU A 595 -10.65 -0.48 4.25
N GLU A 596 -9.61 -0.97 3.58
CA GLU A 596 -8.49 -1.65 4.22
C GLU A 596 -7.64 -0.68 5.05
N ASP A 597 -7.41 0.53 4.54
CA ASP A 597 -6.71 1.61 5.25
C ASP A 597 -7.38 1.94 6.59
N ARG A 598 -8.72 1.83 6.67
CA ARG A 598 -9.49 2.10 7.91
C ARG A 598 -9.28 1.04 8.98
N ASN A 599 -9.04 -0.21 8.57
CA ASN A 599 -8.73 -1.29 9.51
C ASN A 599 -7.33 -1.12 10.12
N ILE A 600 -6.46 -0.38 9.44
CA ILE A 600 -5.08 -0.09 9.87
C ILE A 600 -5.00 1.24 10.62
N TYR A 601 -5.81 2.23 10.25
CA TYR A 601 -5.74 3.58 10.78
C TYR A 601 -7.11 4.26 10.84
N GLU A 602 -7.49 4.78 12.02
CA GLU A 602 -8.80 5.39 12.20
C GLU A 602 -9.01 6.57 11.21
N PRO A 603 -10.23 6.73 10.65
CA PRO A 603 -10.56 7.84 9.74
C PRO A 603 -10.22 9.23 10.30
N HIS A 604 -10.19 9.37 11.64
CA HIS A 604 -9.72 10.58 12.32
C HIS A 604 -8.33 11.02 11.83
N PHE A 605 -7.36 10.11 11.79
CA PHE A 605 -6.00 10.46 11.43
C PHE A 605 -5.79 10.56 9.91
N ILE A 606 -6.52 9.76 9.13
CA ILE A 606 -6.51 9.89 7.66
C ILE A 606 -6.98 11.28 7.23
N ARG A 607 -8.05 11.78 7.85
CA ARG A 607 -8.59 13.12 7.58
C ARG A 607 -7.74 14.24 8.13
N ARG A 608 -6.97 14.01 9.22
CA ARG A 608 -5.91 14.93 9.65
C ARG A 608 -4.87 15.09 8.55
N GLY A 609 -4.50 13.99 7.89
CA GLY A 609 -3.50 13.96 6.83
C GLY A 609 -2.07 13.83 7.39
N PRO A 610 -1.09 13.61 6.51
CA PRO A 610 0.27 13.28 6.94
C PRO A 610 0.99 14.43 7.63
N THR A 611 1.53 14.15 8.82
CA THR A 611 2.51 15.00 9.50
C THR A 611 3.85 14.93 8.77
N SER A 612 4.45 16.07 8.49
CA SER A 612 5.79 16.15 7.89
C SER A 612 6.80 16.61 8.94
N SER A 613 8.03 16.09 8.87
CA SER A 613 9.08 16.40 9.85
C SER A 613 10.49 16.43 9.25
N PHE A 614 11.36 17.21 9.88
CA PHE A 614 12.79 17.28 9.62
C PHE A 614 13.57 16.84 10.85
N TRP A 615 14.29 15.73 10.76
CA TRP A 615 15.11 15.18 11.83
C TRP A 615 16.56 15.60 11.64
N TRP A 616 17.14 16.26 12.64
CA TRP A 616 18.49 16.82 12.55
C TRP A 616 19.55 15.74 12.75
N GLU A 617 20.54 15.69 11.86
CA GLU A 617 21.60 14.67 11.89
C GLU A 617 22.89 15.14 12.58
N ASP A 618 23.03 16.45 12.79
CA ASP A 618 24.27 17.11 13.22
C ASP A 618 24.16 17.80 14.60
N VAL A 619 23.27 17.29 15.48
CA VAL A 619 23.19 17.71 16.88
C VAL A 619 24.23 16.96 17.73
N PRO A 620 25.10 17.64 18.51
CA PRO A 620 26.04 16.99 19.42
C PRO A 620 25.33 16.20 20.54
N ALA A 621 25.91 15.05 20.95
CA ALA A 621 25.33 14.13 21.93
C ALA A 621 25.10 14.73 23.34
N ASP A 622 25.86 15.76 23.70
CA ASP A 622 25.77 16.45 25.00
C ASP A 622 25.25 17.89 24.84
N ALA A 623 24.33 18.11 23.88
CA ALA A 623 23.72 19.41 23.69
C ALA A 623 22.80 19.76 24.87
N GLU A 624 23.14 20.80 25.63
CA GLU A 624 22.32 21.26 26.75
C GLU A 624 21.21 22.20 26.27
N TYR A 625 21.47 22.99 25.23
CA TYR A 625 20.45 23.85 24.62
C TYR A 625 20.20 23.50 23.16
N PHE A 626 18.95 23.65 22.75
CA PHE A 626 18.51 23.49 21.38
C PHE A 626 17.67 24.68 20.96
N TYR A 627 18.04 25.29 19.84
CA TYR A 627 17.54 26.57 19.36
C TYR A 627 17.04 26.41 17.93
N SER A 628 15.88 26.99 17.62
CA SER A 628 15.41 27.10 16.24
C SER A 628 14.61 28.37 16.02
N GLU A 629 14.86 28.99 14.89
CA GLU A 629 14.01 30.01 14.31
C GLU A 629 12.87 29.35 13.53
N ILE A 630 11.72 30.02 13.53
CA ILE A 630 10.50 29.58 12.86
C ILE A 630 9.79 30.77 12.22
N CYS A 631 9.34 30.60 10.99
CA CYS A 631 8.55 31.59 10.26
C CYS A 631 7.36 30.92 9.60
N VAL A 632 6.15 31.34 9.98
CA VAL A 632 4.91 30.91 9.33
C VAL A 632 4.62 31.90 8.19
N PRO A 633 4.65 31.47 6.91
CA PRO A 633 4.37 32.37 5.79
C PRO A 633 2.94 32.90 5.83
N GLU A 634 2.72 34.05 5.20
CA GLU A 634 1.37 34.58 4.98
C GLU A 634 0.45 33.53 4.34
N GLY A 635 -0.82 33.55 4.70
CA GLY A 635 -1.79 32.53 4.30
C GLY A 635 -1.83 31.30 5.22
N ASN A 636 -0.76 30.99 5.95
CA ASN A 636 -0.61 29.76 6.74
C ASN A 636 -0.97 29.91 8.23
N ASP A 637 -1.60 31.00 8.64
CA ASP A 637 -2.27 31.04 9.95
C ASP A 637 -3.59 30.26 9.89
N ILE A 638 -3.50 28.94 10.10
CA ILE A 638 -4.59 27.98 9.91
C ILE A 638 -4.86 27.27 11.24
N GLN A 639 -6.07 27.41 11.78
CA GLN A 639 -6.47 26.72 13.01
C GLN A 639 -6.27 25.20 12.90
N GLY A 640 -6.05 24.52 14.02
CA GLY A 640 -5.87 23.07 14.00
C GLY A 640 -4.46 22.65 13.59
N THR A 641 -3.53 23.60 13.48
CA THR A 641 -2.15 23.35 13.09
C THR A 641 -1.23 23.46 14.29
N TYR A 642 -0.25 22.58 14.37
CA TYR A 642 0.87 22.75 15.27
C TYR A 642 2.16 22.89 14.47
N TYR A 643 2.71 24.10 14.47
CA TYR A 643 4.00 24.42 13.86
C TYR A 643 5.10 24.26 14.90
N VAL A 644 5.68 23.07 14.97
CA VAL A 644 6.72 22.76 15.95
C VAL A 644 8.07 23.25 15.45
N ALA A 645 8.67 24.15 16.24
CA ALA A 645 10.00 24.69 16.02
C ALA A 645 11.07 23.74 16.55
N LEU A 646 10.78 23.12 17.70
CA LEU A 646 11.71 22.26 18.42
C LEU A 646 10.97 21.06 18.97
N GLN A 647 11.44 19.87 18.62
CA GLN A 647 11.17 18.63 19.32
C GLN A 647 12.51 18.02 19.74
N GLY A 648 12.52 17.37 20.91
CA GLY A 648 13.49 16.35 21.31
C GLY A 648 12.76 15.09 21.77
N ASP A 649 13.49 14.05 22.21
CA ASP A 649 12.94 12.72 22.57
C ASP A 649 11.63 12.76 23.38
N LEU A 650 11.52 13.70 24.34
CA LEU A 650 10.40 13.77 25.28
C LEU A 650 9.68 15.11 25.33
N PHE A 651 10.06 16.09 24.51
CA PHE A 651 9.46 17.42 24.56
C PHE A 651 9.24 17.99 23.18
N TYR A 652 8.30 18.93 23.09
CA TYR A 652 8.06 19.68 21.87
C TYR A 652 7.55 21.08 22.19
N MET A 653 7.88 22.04 21.34
CA MET A 653 7.51 23.43 21.47
C MET A 653 7.36 24.14 20.13
N GLY A 654 6.36 25.00 20.03
CA GLY A 654 6.04 25.67 18.78
C GLY A 654 4.85 26.62 18.86
N LEU A 655 4.33 26.96 17.68
CA LEU A 655 3.24 27.90 17.46
C LEU A 655 1.94 27.16 17.14
N GLN A 656 0.85 27.58 17.78
CA GLN A 656 -0.50 27.11 17.45
C GLN A 656 -1.38 28.30 17.05
N PRO A 657 -1.84 28.35 15.78
CA PRO A 657 -2.94 29.20 15.35
C PRO A 657 -4.21 28.92 16.16
N GLN A 658 -4.99 29.96 16.42
CA GLN A 658 -6.28 29.85 17.10
C GLN A 658 -7.34 30.66 16.35
N ALA A 659 -8.62 30.40 16.65
CA ALA A 659 -9.76 30.96 15.92
C ALA A 659 -9.79 32.51 15.88
N SER A 660 -9.08 33.18 16.78
CA SER A 660 -8.87 34.63 16.73
C SER A 660 -7.41 34.97 17.09
N ALA A 661 -6.87 36.03 16.49
CA ALA A 661 -5.45 36.38 16.61
C ALA A 661 -5.01 36.64 18.06
N ASP A 662 -5.89 37.22 18.88
CA ASP A 662 -5.71 37.43 20.32
C ASP A 662 -5.67 36.11 21.13
N LYS A 663 -6.06 34.99 20.52
CA LYS A 663 -6.05 33.66 21.15
C LYS A 663 -4.86 32.81 20.76
N ARG A 664 -4.07 33.19 19.73
CA ARG A 664 -2.87 32.46 19.30
C ARG A 664 -2.00 32.11 20.50
N CYS A 665 -1.47 30.89 20.51
CA CYS A 665 -0.67 30.42 21.63
C CYS A 665 0.64 29.77 21.19
N LEU A 666 1.61 29.87 22.08
CA LEU A 666 2.82 29.06 22.09
C LEU A 666 2.51 27.85 22.97
N LEU A 667 3.03 26.68 22.62
CA LEU A 667 2.92 25.48 23.44
C LEU A 667 4.31 24.95 23.76
N PHE A 668 4.50 24.46 24.98
CA PHE A 668 5.65 23.70 25.41
C PHE A 668 5.18 22.53 26.26
N SER A 669 5.47 21.31 25.81
CA SER A 669 5.01 20.10 26.47
C SER A 669 6.15 19.13 26.69
N VAL A 670 6.06 18.35 27.77
CA VAL A 670 6.97 17.25 28.09
C VAL A 670 6.14 16.01 28.44
N TRP A 671 6.38 14.92 27.72
CA TRP A 671 5.72 13.63 27.92
C TRP A 671 6.01 13.07 29.32
N ASP A 672 5.06 12.36 29.90
CA ASP A 672 5.34 11.48 31.04
C ASP A 672 6.21 10.28 30.59
N GLY A 673 6.44 9.33 31.48
CA GLY A 673 7.01 8.03 31.10
C GLY A 673 6.20 6.95 31.75
N ASP A 674 6.81 6.13 32.59
CA ASP A 674 6.11 5.03 33.23
C ASP A 674 5.14 5.54 34.32
N THR A 675 3.96 5.97 33.88
CA THR A 675 2.89 6.49 34.74
C THR A 675 2.32 5.42 35.66
N ALA A 676 2.41 4.13 35.29
CA ALA A 676 2.04 3.02 36.17
C ALA A 676 2.93 2.97 37.41
N ASN A 677 4.19 3.39 37.29
CA ASN A 677 5.16 3.50 38.39
C ASN A 677 5.29 4.93 38.94
N GLY A 678 4.30 5.80 38.68
CA GLY A 678 4.24 7.16 39.23
C GLY A 678 5.28 8.13 38.66
N LYS A 679 5.91 7.79 37.52
CA LYS A 679 6.90 8.66 36.85
C LYS A 679 6.19 9.68 35.98
N PHE A 680 5.62 10.69 36.63
CA PHE A 680 4.98 11.83 35.98
C PHE A 680 5.97 12.96 35.70
N THR A 681 5.68 13.76 34.69
CA THR A 681 6.27 15.08 34.53
C THR A 681 5.59 16.05 35.49
N THR A 682 6.38 16.86 36.19
CA THR A 682 5.90 17.87 37.12
C THR A 682 6.31 19.27 36.69
N LEU A 683 5.39 20.23 36.84
CA LEU A 683 5.71 21.63 36.65
C LEU A 683 6.57 22.13 37.83
N VAL A 684 7.72 22.74 37.52
CA VAL A 684 8.61 23.36 38.52
C VAL A 684 8.32 24.85 38.64
N ASN A 685 8.29 25.55 37.52
CA ASN A 685 7.97 26.97 37.44
C ASN A 685 7.38 27.32 36.07
N ARG A 686 6.75 28.48 35.93
CA ARG A 686 6.28 29.03 34.64
C ARG A 686 6.20 30.55 34.72
N ASN A 687 6.05 31.22 33.59
CA ASN A 687 5.73 32.65 33.59
C ASN A 687 4.28 32.88 34.05
N SER A 688 3.98 34.00 34.70
CA SER A 688 2.63 34.32 35.20
C SER A 688 1.55 34.36 34.12
N THR A 689 1.92 34.57 32.86
CA THR A 689 1.02 34.58 31.70
C THR A 689 0.79 33.19 31.09
N VAL A 690 1.47 32.16 31.59
CA VAL A 690 1.40 30.79 31.07
C VAL A 690 0.34 30.00 31.81
N THR A 691 -0.51 29.29 31.08
CA THR A 691 -1.42 28.26 31.62
C THR A 691 -0.72 26.91 31.55
N SER A 692 -0.85 26.08 32.59
CA SER A 692 -0.21 24.77 32.64
C SER A 692 -1.19 23.72 33.12
N GLU A 693 -1.28 22.61 32.41
CA GLU A 693 -2.24 21.53 32.66
C GLU A 693 -1.69 20.17 32.20
N ARG A 694 -2.34 19.09 32.60
CA ARG A 694 -2.01 17.75 32.13
C ARG A 694 -2.84 17.39 30.91
N TYR A 695 -2.27 16.64 29.98
CA TYR A 695 -2.98 16.09 28.82
C TYR A 695 -2.96 14.56 28.88
N THR A 696 -3.99 13.91 28.31
CA THR A 696 -4.18 12.44 28.42
C THR A 696 -4.75 11.76 27.16
N HIS A 697 -5.10 12.50 26.10
CA HIS A 697 -5.90 11.93 24.99
C HIS A 697 -5.06 11.29 23.86
N GLU A 698 -3.79 11.66 23.72
CA GLU A 698 -2.85 11.16 22.69
C GLU A 698 -1.55 10.70 23.37
N GLY A 699 -1.70 10.04 24.52
CA GLY A 699 -0.65 9.84 25.53
C GLY A 699 -0.73 10.89 26.64
N CYS A 700 0.22 10.85 27.58
CA CYS A 700 0.14 11.66 28.80
C CYS A 700 1.38 12.50 29.07
N GLY A 701 1.20 13.69 29.64
CA GLY A 701 2.29 14.58 30.00
C GLY A 701 1.83 15.87 30.65
N GLN A 702 2.77 16.81 30.76
CA GLN A 702 2.55 18.17 31.25
C GLN A 702 2.71 19.15 30.08
N GLN A 703 1.73 20.02 29.88
CA GLN A 703 1.78 21.07 28.86
C GLN A 703 1.67 22.46 29.48
N SER A 704 2.35 23.42 28.88
CA SER A 704 2.36 24.84 29.22
C SER A 704 2.07 25.67 27.98
N SER A 705 1.00 26.46 28.00
CA SER A 705 0.59 27.33 26.91
C SER A 705 0.70 28.80 27.30
N MET A 706 1.27 29.61 26.41
CA MET A 706 1.36 31.07 26.55
C MET A 706 0.53 31.73 25.46
N ARG A 707 -0.38 32.65 25.80
CA ARG A 707 -1.03 33.48 24.77
C ARG A 707 -0.02 34.46 24.21
N TYR A 708 0.17 34.43 22.89
CA TYR A 708 1.04 35.36 22.21
C TYR A 708 0.55 35.57 20.77
N ASN A 709 0.26 36.83 20.42
CA ASN A 709 -0.26 37.19 19.11
C ASN A 709 0.87 37.28 18.06
N TRP A 710 1.53 36.16 17.79
CA TRP A 710 2.56 36.06 16.75
C TRP A 710 1.98 36.40 15.37
N GLN A 711 2.79 36.93 14.46
CA GLN A 711 2.36 37.33 13.11
C GLN A 711 2.97 36.43 12.03
N THR A 712 2.27 36.26 10.90
CA THR A 712 2.84 35.60 9.71
C THR A 712 3.92 36.47 9.06
N ASN A 713 4.80 35.86 8.26
CA ASN A 713 6.00 36.48 7.66
C ASN A 713 6.95 37.12 8.69
N ARG A 714 6.86 36.71 9.96
CA ARG A 714 7.77 37.14 11.01
C ARG A 714 8.49 35.94 11.59
N THR A 715 9.81 36.08 11.70
CA THR A 715 10.66 35.07 12.31
C THR A 715 10.65 35.22 13.83
N TYR A 716 10.31 34.14 14.51
CA TYR A 716 10.43 33.99 15.96
C TYR A 716 11.50 32.94 16.28
N ALA A 717 11.93 32.85 17.53
CA ALA A 717 12.84 31.81 17.96
C ALA A 717 12.37 31.10 19.22
N PHE A 718 12.62 29.81 19.29
CA PHE A 718 12.45 28.99 20.49
C PHE A 718 13.81 28.51 20.96
N LEU A 719 13.93 28.33 22.27
CA LEU A 719 15.11 27.76 22.92
C LEU A 719 14.64 26.81 24.01
N ALA A 720 15.06 25.55 23.91
CA ALA A 720 14.90 24.56 24.96
C ALA A 720 16.24 24.34 25.66
N ARG A 721 16.21 24.17 26.98
CA ARG A 721 17.31 23.64 27.78
C ARG A 721 16.91 22.29 28.35
N VAL A 722 17.74 21.26 28.16
CA VAL A 722 17.54 19.94 28.75
C VAL A 722 18.81 19.52 29.46
N ARG A 723 18.71 19.20 30.75
CA ARG A 723 19.85 18.76 31.54
C ARG A 723 19.46 17.78 32.64
N PRO A 724 20.36 16.86 33.04
CA PRO A 724 20.22 16.11 34.27
C PRO A 724 20.03 17.03 35.49
N GLU A 725 19.12 16.66 36.38
CA GLU A 725 19.01 17.29 37.69
C GLU A 725 20.14 16.78 38.60
N ILE A 726 20.95 17.71 39.10
CA ILE A 726 22.06 17.43 40.00
C ILE A 726 21.75 18.03 41.38
N VAL A 727 21.78 17.20 42.42
CA VAL A 727 21.65 17.59 43.84
C VAL A 727 22.85 17.03 44.59
N ASP A 728 23.54 17.87 45.35
CA ASP A 728 24.78 17.52 46.10
C ASP A 728 25.83 16.79 45.24
N GLY A 729 25.98 17.23 43.98
CA GLY A 729 26.93 16.67 43.02
C GLY A 729 26.54 15.31 42.44
N LYS A 730 25.31 14.83 42.65
CA LYS A 730 24.81 13.55 42.12
C LYS A 730 23.56 13.74 41.28
N ALA A 731 23.46 12.97 40.20
CA ALA A 731 22.25 12.91 39.39
C ALA A 731 21.11 12.28 40.20
N THR A 732 19.94 12.90 40.19
CA THR A 732 18.76 12.43 40.93
C THR A 732 18.00 11.32 40.19
N GLY A 733 18.35 11.05 38.93
CA GLY A 733 17.56 10.20 38.03
C GLY A 733 16.39 10.94 37.36
N ALA A 734 16.43 12.27 37.36
CA ALA A 734 15.50 13.14 36.66
C ALA A 734 16.24 14.13 35.75
N SER A 735 15.53 14.68 34.78
CA SER A 735 16.03 15.77 33.92
C SER A 735 15.08 16.96 33.97
N ILE A 736 15.63 18.15 33.86
CA ILE A 736 14.93 19.43 33.84
C ILE A 736 14.82 19.92 32.40
N TYR A 737 13.62 20.36 32.03
CA TYR A 737 13.25 20.87 30.73
C TYR A 737 12.78 22.32 30.88
N THR A 738 13.53 23.26 30.35
CA THR A 738 13.23 24.71 30.47
C THR A 738 12.99 25.28 29.08
N GLY A 739 11.84 25.94 28.89
CA GLY A 739 11.44 26.48 27.61
C GLY A 739 11.43 28.00 27.57
N TYR A 740 11.98 28.57 26.50
CA TYR A 740 12.03 30.00 26.22
C TYR A 740 11.55 30.31 24.80
N PHE A 741 11.03 31.52 24.63
CA PHE A 741 10.58 32.05 23.35
C PHE A 741 11.06 33.49 23.17
N ARG A 742 11.59 33.82 21.99
CA ARG A 742 11.97 35.18 21.61
C ARG A 742 10.85 35.81 20.80
N GLY A 743 10.11 36.69 21.46
CA GLY A 743 9.08 37.53 20.85
C GLY A 743 9.62 38.89 20.41
N ASP A 744 8.70 39.84 20.26
CA ASP A 744 8.94 41.19 19.78
C ASP A 744 9.77 42.01 20.79
N GLU A 745 9.56 41.75 22.08
CA GLU A 745 10.22 42.43 23.20
C GLU A 745 11.47 41.68 23.71
N GLY A 746 11.88 40.62 23.00
CA GLY A 746 13.03 39.78 23.36
C GLY A 746 12.63 38.44 23.97
N TRP A 747 13.55 37.86 24.75
CA TRP A 747 13.39 36.53 25.34
C TRP A 747 12.39 36.52 26.51
N MET A 748 11.53 35.51 26.51
CA MET A 748 10.56 35.23 27.55
C MET A 748 10.68 33.80 28.02
N PHE A 749 10.65 33.61 29.34
CA PHE A 749 10.50 32.30 29.96
C PHE A 749 9.07 31.78 29.77
N ILE A 750 8.91 30.51 29.37
CA ILE A 750 7.62 29.83 29.27
C ILE A 750 7.38 29.02 30.54
N ALA A 751 8.10 27.90 30.69
CA ALA A 751 7.96 26.99 31.81
C ALA A 751 9.23 26.17 32.03
N GLU A 752 9.36 25.67 33.25
CA GLU A 752 10.35 24.68 33.66
C GLU A 752 9.60 23.47 34.20
N MET A 753 9.95 22.30 33.69
CA MET A 753 9.33 21.02 34.04
C MET A 753 10.40 20.01 34.42
N ARG A 754 10.07 19.12 35.35
CA ARG A 754 10.95 18.05 35.82
C ARG A 754 10.37 16.71 35.40
N ARG A 755 11.22 15.85 34.83
CA ARG A 755 10.85 14.53 34.33
C ARG A 755 11.63 13.45 35.08
N ASP A 756 10.91 12.64 35.87
CA ASP A 756 11.50 11.51 36.59
C ASP A 756 11.73 10.28 35.71
N GLY A 757 12.80 9.53 36.00
CA GLY A 757 13.13 8.26 35.34
C GLY A 757 14.01 8.43 34.10
N VAL A 758 14.57 9.62 33.87
CA VAL A 758 15.46 9.92 32.76
C VAL A 758 16.61 10.82 33.22
N THR A 759 17.81 10.58 32.69
CA THR A 759 19.00 11.40 32.94
C THR A 759 19.61 11.70 31.58
N LYS A 760 19.21 12.82 30.96
CA LYS A 760 19.50 13.10 29.54
C LYS A 760 19.79 14.57 29.28
N TYR A 761 20.49 14.81 28.18
CA TYR A 761 20.60 16.08 27.48
C TYR A 761 19.65 16.09 26.26
N VAL A 762 19.74 17.10 25.39
CA VAL A 762 18.95 17.14 24.16
C VAL A 762 19.37 15.99 23.23
N GLU A 763 18.41 15.21 22.76
CA GLU A 763 18.59 14.17 21.75
C GLU A 763 17.31 13.97 20.91
N LYS A 764 17.43 13.22 19.81
CA LYS A 764 16.33 12.88 18.88
C LYS A 764 15.55 14.12 18.43
N THR A 765 16.29 15.07 17.89
CA THR A 765 15.77 16.40 17.59
C THR A 765 15.12 16.45 16.22
N CYS A 766 13.95 17.09 16.17
CA CYS A 766 13.30 17.37 14.90
C CYS A 766 12.48 18.67 14.96
N ALA A 767 11.99 19.07 13.81
CA ALA A 767 10.90 20.04 13.66
C ALA A 767 9.79 19.37 12.85
N PHE A 768 8.52 19.71 13.10
CA PHE A 768 7.41 19.10 12.38
C PHE A 768 6.23 20.06 12.17
N ASN A 769 5.41 19.73 11.17
CA ASN A 769 4.21 20.44 10.77
C ASN A 769 3.03 19.48 10.81
N GLU A 770 2.13 19.68 11.77
CA GLU A 770 1.04 18.76 12.05
C GLU A 770 -0.33 19.45 11.92
N ASN A 771 -1.29 18.73 11.34
CA ASN A 771 -2.70 19.05 11.51
C ASN A 771 -3.34 18.12 12.56
N TYR A 772 -3.82 18.68 13.66
CA TYR A 772 -4.56 17.95 14.70
C TYR A 772 -6.09 18.06 14.53
N ASN A 773 -6.58 18.79 13.52
CA ASN A 773 -8.01 18.93 13.23
C ASN A 773 -8.41 18.18 11.95
N PRO A 774 -9.14 17.05 12.05
CA PRO A 774 -9.54 16.27 10.88
C PRO A 774 -10.44 17.03 9.90
N GLU A 775 -11.16 18.09 10.32
CA GLU A 775 -12.00 18.87 9.40
C GLU A 775 -11.20 19.83 8.50
N LEU A 776 -9.90 19.98 8.78
CA LEU A 776 -9.02 20.95 8.11
C LEU A 776 -7.87 20.29 7.33
N GLY A 777 -7.84 18.96 7.19
CA GLY A 777 -6.74 18.27 6.49
C GLY A 777 -6.69 18.46 4.99
N TRP A 778 -7.67 19.17 4.41
CA TRP A 778 -7.68 19.58 3.01
C TRP A 778 -7.00 20.94 2.75
N ILE A 779 -6.60 21.65 3.80
CA ILE A 779 -5.95 22.97 3.67
C ILE A 779 -4.43 22.82 3.74
N PRO A 780 -3.66 23.23 2.70
CA PRO A 780 -2.21 23.23 2.75
C PRO A 780 -1.68 24.12 3.86
N ARG A 781 -0.71 23.63 4.64
CA ARG A 781 0.01 24.39 5.67
C ARG A 781 1.50 24.34 5.39
N THR A 782 2.17 25.46 5.57
CA THR A 782 3.59 25.64 5.30
C THR A 782 4.26 26.34 6.47
N VAL A 783 5.45 25.90 6.83
CA VAL A 783 6.31 26.53 7.84
C VAL A 783 7.77 26.49 7.39
N LYS A 784 8.54 27.51 7.76
CA LYS A 784 9.95 27.65 7.43
C LYS A 784 10.82 27.67 8.69
N TYR A 785 12.05 27.16 8.56
CA TYR A 785 13.05 27.05 9.62
C TYR A 785 14.37 27.72 9.20
N PRO A 786 14.50 29.04 9.41
CA PRO A 786 15.64 29.82 8.92
C PRO A 786 17.00 29.44 9.52
N ALA A 787 17.02 29.07 10.80
CA ALA A 787 18.25 28.75 11.51
C ALA A 787 17.96 27.80 12.67
N THR A 788 18.81 26.80 12.85
CA THR A 788 18.73 25.82 13.94
C THR A 788 20.12 25.59 14.49
N TRP A 789 20.26 25.57 15.81
CA TRP A 789 21.53 25.49 16.52
C TRP A 789 21.41 24.65 17.78
N ALA A 790 22.52 24.04 18.19
CA ALA A 790 22.67 23.36 19.47
C ALA A 790 23.85 23.95 20.24
N TYR A 791 23.73 24.06 21.57
CA TYR A 791 24.83 24.51 22.43
C TYR A 791 25.35 23.33 23.25
N SER A 792 26.63 23.03 23.11
CA SER A 792 27.30 21.95 23.84
C SER A 792 28.72 22.39 24.21
N ASN A 793 29.21 21.98 25.38
CA ASN A 793 30.59 22.22 25.82
C ASN A 793 31.08 23.67 25.73
N GLY A 794 30.19 24.65 25.89
CA GLY A 794 30.53 26.07 25.84
C GLY A 794 30.51 26.69 24.43
N GLU A 795 30.11 25.93 23.41
CA GLU A 795 30.14 26.36 22.01
C GLU A 795 28.79 26.15 21.30
N TRP A 796 28.50 27.02 20.34
CA TRP A 796 27.35 26.91 19.45
C TRP A 796 27.69 26.09 18.21
N HIS A 797 26.85 25.12 17.90
CA HIS A 797 26.94 24.26 16.73
C HIS A 797 25.73 24.50 15.84
N GLU A 798 25.96 24.90 14.58
CA GLU A 798 24.88 25.11 13.63
C GLU A 798 24.38 23.77 13.10
N CYS A 799 23.07 23.52 13.17
CA CYS A 799 22.44 22.33 12.59
C CYS A 799 22.07 22.65 11.14
N LEU A 800 22.74 21.99 10.19
CA LEU A 800 22.66 22.25 8.76
C LEU A 800 21.93 21.14 8.02
N THR A 801 22.01 19.92 8.52
CA THR A 801 21.52 18.72 7.85
C THR A 801 20.28 18.19 8.54
N ALA A 802 19.20 18.07 7.77
CA ALA A 802 17.97 17.42 8.19
C ALA A 802 17.54 16.33 7.22
N ARG A 803 16.93 15.27 7.77
CA ARG A 803 16.29 14.21 7.00
C ARG A 803 14.77 14.36 7.07
N PHE A 804 14.11 14.28 5.92
CA PHE A 804 12.66 14.41 5.79
C PHE A 804 11.95 13.10 6.16
N TYR A 805 10.95 13.17 7.02
CA TYR A 805 10.12 12.03 7.43
C TYR A 805 8.64 12.41 7.41
N GLY A 806 7.79 11.38 7.26
CA GLY A 806 6.35 11.45 7.45
C GLY A 806 5.89 10.44 8.49
N ASP A 807 4.71 10.67 9.07
CA ASP A 807 4.07 9.71 9.97
C ASP A 807 3.56 8.46 9.21
N LYS A 808 2.83 7.58 9.90
CA LYS A 808 2.29 6.34 9.32
C LYS A 808 1.34 6.58 8.15
N VAL A 809 0.62 7.71 8.13
CA VAL A 809 -0.28 8.05 7.02
C VAL A 809 0.52 8.23 5.73
N ALA A 810 1.69 8.87 5.84
CA ALA A 810 2.62 9.03 4.72
C ALA A 810 3.34 7.71 4.38
N GLN A 811 3.84 6.99 5.39
CA GLN A 811 4.63 5.77 5.20
C GLN A 811 3.83 4.63 4.55
N TYR A 812 2.53 4.55 4.84
CA TYR A 812 1.62 3.59 4.22
C TYR A 812 0.95 4.10 2.94
N TRP A 813 1.33 5.30 2.47
CA TRP A 813 0.83 5.89 1.22
C TRP A 813 -0.67 6.14 1.13
N ILE A 814 -1.39 6.09 2.27
CA ILE A 814 -2.83 6.40 2.41
C ILE A 814 -3.10 7.83 1.90
N ARG A 815 -2.25 8.76 2.31
CA ARG A 815 -2.25 10.15 1.85
C ARG A 815 -0.82 10.56 1.54
N ARG A 816 -0.64 11.27 0.43
CA ARG A 816 0.65 11.51 -0.20
C ARG A 816 1.00 12.99 -0.31
N ASP A 817 0.21 13.85 0.31
CA ASP A 817 0.25 15.31 0.21
C ASP A 817 1.16 15.93 1.27
N LEU A 818 2.42 15.51 1.25
CA LEU A 818 3.49 16.09 2.06
C LEU A 818 4.72 16.37 1.21
N CYS A 819 5.31 17.53 1.42
CA CYS A 819 6.62 17.87 0.87
C CYS A 819 7.43 18.71 1.87
N GLY A 820 8.72 18.75 1.63
CA GLY A 820 9.67 19.57 2.35
C GLY A 820 10.97 19.67 1.58
N GLY A 821 11.73 20.72 1.83
CA GLY A 821 13.04 20.89 1.20
C GLY A 821 13.64 22.24 1.51
N LEU A 822 14.49 22.73 0.61
CA LEU A 822 15.05 24.07 0.65
C LEU A 822 14.21 24.98 -0.24
N ASP A 823 13.85 26.16 0.25
CA ASP A 823 13.23 27.21 -0.57
C ASP A 823 14.27 27.94 -1.43
N GLU A 824 13.82 28.90 -2.23
CA GLU A 824 14.66 29.71 -3.12
C GLU A 824 15.83 30.44 -2.41
N ASN A 825 15.71 30.68 -1.11
CA ASN A 825 16.74 31.32 -0.29
C ASN A 825 17.61 30.31 0.46
N GLY A 826 17.41 29.01 0.26
CA GLY A 826 18.10 27.94 0.96
C GLY A 826 17.58 27.70 2.39
N CYS A 827 16.37 28.17 2.72
CA CYS A 827 15.73 27.95 4.01
C CYS A 827 14.94 26.64 4.00
N LEU A 828 15.03 25.84 5.06
CA LEU A 828 14.24 24.61 5.17
C LEU A 828 12.75 24.94 5.33
N TYR A 829 11.89 24.21 4.63
CA TYR A 829 10.44 24.31 4.78
C TYR A 829 9.77 22.95 4.81
N LEU A 830 8.67 22.88 5.56
CA LEU A 830 7.74 21.75 5.56
C LEU A 830 6.39 22.22 5.05
N ARG A 831 5.73 21.39 4.24
CA ARG A 831 4.38 21.64 3.74
C ARG A 831 3.55 20.36 3.76
N SER A 832 2.59 20.29 4.66
CA SER A 832 1.62 19.20 4.77
C SER A 832 0.52 19.56 5.78
N PRO A 833 -0.61 18.82 5.79
CA PRO A 833 -1.24 18.17 4.65
C PRO A 833 -1.99 19.23 3.82
N GLY A 834 -2.75 18.84 2.79
CA GLY A 834 -3.62 19.72 2.01
C GLY A 834 -4.00 19.24 0.61
N TYR A 835 -3.86 17.95 0.31
CA TYR A 835 -4.04 17.38 -1.03
C TYR A 835 -3.19 18.09 -2.10
N ILE A 836 -1.95 18.44 -1.73
CA ILE A 836 -0.96 19.02 -2.63
C ILE A 836 -0.36 17.96 -3.56
N ASP A 837 -0.06 18.38 -4.79
CA ASP A 837 0.57 17.51 -5.79
C ASP A 837 2.09 17.38 -5.58
N GLN A 838 2.70 18.40 -4.97
CA GLN A 838 4.13 18.44 -4.67
C GLN A 838 4.48 17.39 -3.62
N ARG A 839 5.56 16.65 -3.85
CA ARG A 839 6.02 15.57 -2.98
C ARG A 839 7.52 15.58 -2.79
N THR A 840 7.92 15.15 -1.60
CA THR A 840 9.32 14.88 -1.28
C THR A 840 9.41 13.42 -0.85
N SER A 841 10.39 12.68 -1.40
CA SER A 841 10.65 11.31 -0.96
C SER A 841 10.95 11.27 0.53
N LEU A 842 10.36 10.31 1.24
CA LEU A 842 10.72 10.04 2.62
C LEU A 842 12.21 9.68 2.69
N GLN A 843 12.86 10.00 3.80
CA GLN A 843 14.31 9.90 4.00
C GLN A 843 15.16 10.87 3.17
N ALA A 844 14.58 11.76 2.35
CA ALA A 844 15.36 12.75 1.62
C ALA A 844 16.17 13.63 2.58
N ARG A 845 17.46 13.78 2.30
CA ARG A 845 18.40 14.55 3.11
C ARG A 845 18.61 15.93 2.49
N PHE A 846 18.49 16.97 3.31
CA PHE A 846 18.69 18.35 2.92
C PHE A 846 19.77 19.01 3.78
N THR A 847 20.70 19.70 3.13
CA THR A 847 21.75 20.47 3.81
C THR A 847 21.63 21.94 3.41
N ARG A 848 21.31 22.81 4.37
CA ARG A 848 21.26 24.26 4.15
C ARG A 848 22.66 24.88 4.22
N LYS A 849 22.83 26.06 3.64
CA LYS A 849 24.07 26.85 3.81
C LYS A 849 24.15 27.36 5.25
N PRO A 850 25.35 27.40 5.86
CA PRO A 850 25.54 28.01 7.18
C PRO A 850 25.08 29.47 7.17
N THR A 851 24.35 29.91 8.19
CA THR A 851 24.13 31.34 8.42
C THR A 851 25.40 31.99 8.98
N GLY A 852 26.21 31.21 9.72
CA GLY A 852 27.46 31.67 10.32
C GLY A 852 27.27 32.67 11.47
N VAL A 853 26.04 32.91 11.91
CA VAL A 853 25.71 33.83 13.01
C VAL A 853 25.05 33.02 14.13
N ALA A 854 25.85 32.70 15.16
CA ALA A 854 25.36 32.01 16.34
C ALA A 854 24.34 32.87 17.12
N PRO A 855 23.38 32.26 17.83
CA PRO A 855 22.46 32.99 18.69
C PRO A 855 23.19 33.77 19.79
N ASP A 856 22.91 35.07 19.90
CA ASP A 856 23.39 35.91 21.00
C ASP A 856 22.47 35.74 22.22
N ILE A 857 22.93 34.94 23.18
CA ILE A 857 22.16 34.55 24.38
C ILE A 857 22.93 34.95 25.64
N ASP A 858 22.33 35.82 26.45
CA ASP A 858 22.71 36.01 27.84
C ASP A 858 22.07 34.91 28.70
N PHE A 859 22.80 33.80 28.89
CA PHE A 859 22.32 32.67 29.69
C PHE A 859 22.03 33.07 31.13
N ALA A 860 22.78 33.99 31.72
CA ALA A 860 22.55 34.45 33.09
C ALA A 860 21.22 35.20 33.20
N ALA A 861 20.87 36.03 32.20
CA ALA A 861 19.57 36.68 32.13
C ALA A 861 18.43 35.65 31.99
N LEU A 862 18.58 34.62 31.15
CA LEU A 862 17.58 33.56 30.99
C LEU A 862 17.37 32.75 32.28
N GLU A 863 18.44 32.44 33.00
CA GLU A 863 18.37 31.76 34.30
C GLU A 863 17.69 32.65 35.36
N GLN A 864 17.98 33.94 35.39
CA GLN A 864 17.29 34.88 36.26
C GLN A 864 15.79 34.99 35.96
N MET A 865 15.39 34.92 34.68
CA MET A 865 13.97 34.87 34.30
C MET A 865 13.30 33.60 34.82
N ALA A 866 13.93 32.43 34.65
CA ALA A 866 13.40 31.16 35.14
C ALA A 866 13.40 31.05 36.68
N ALA A 867 14.31 31.74 37.37
CA ALA A 867 14.42 31.73 38.83
C ALA A 867 13.42 32.65 39.53
N LYS A 868 12.82 33.62 38.83
CA LYS A 868 11.73 34.44 39.38
C LYS A 868 10.56 33.51 39.73
N LYS A 869 10.20 33.42 41.01
CA LYS A 869 9.01 32.68 41.42
C LYS A 869 7.77 33.46 40.98
N TYR A 870 7.01 32.87 40.06
CA TYR A 870 5.73 33.42 39.62
C TYR A 870 4.54 32.77 40.36
N PHE A 871 4.80 31.78 41.23
CA PHE A 871 3.83 31.08 42.11
C PHE A 871 4.46 30.73 43.46
#